data_AF-A0A2C5YA94-F1
#
_entry.id   AF-A0A2C5YA94-F1
#
_cell.length_a   1.000
_cell.length_b   1.000
_cell.length_c   1.000
_cell.angle_alpha   90.00
_cell.angle_beta   90.00
_cell.angle_gamma   90.00
#
_symmetry.space_group_name_H-M   'P 1'
#
loop_
_entity.id
_entity.type
_entity.pdbx_description
1 polymer ?
#
loop_
_entity_poly.entity_id
_entity_poly.type
_entity_poly.pdbx_seq_one_letter_code
_entity_poly.pdbx_strand_id
1 'polypeptide(L)'
;MVIIRRLTSFLLAQVQVLICTPTVLSNYSPLLYPNIETVATAGEPTSQDLADLWASKATYWNCCGPTETTIVNTMSRHVCGQGVSIGRPTPNNSVYILDEQNKPVAEGVAGIMWAGGLGVSRGYVALPAKTSQSYIPDPFAGDGSLMYCTGDLGRWRPDGSIEILGRSDDQVKVKGFRVELDGVSSAMASAPGVSRATTLLVDGQLHGFIVPAQQDAKAVLDHTSKSQPYYAVPSRIHQLDEFPMTANGKIDKKSLRAMTKAEPNESDCGTLVEQRSIRSVSSTWTLAAAVAGPMEAPVSEDIPDKQWPQPWRGLRHRVLIIYRLLFSLIGLLNLGALVAVVLAKPGVECMATLTAANLVAAVLVRQDGVINGLYTLFCSMPRSAPLWIRRRCAKIYHLGGLHSGAGFCATAWLLAATLRSTIAYAQGRASRDSLATLVTSWLLSALCAAMVVFALPGFRKRHHNAFERLHRFLGWTAVALFWLRTVSSVFDSTPPGADIGLALVRSPGFWMLGLATCSIASSWLFLRRVPVDAVPLSDHAIQLNFGYTVPVNGTFTRVSTRPLLEWHSFATIPIPQPCGIATDRGYSLIVSNAGDWTKRCIRSPPSSLWVRGLPTCGVMRITTLFNRVLIMATGSGIGPMLGHISRPSCPTQLIWSAPTPEKTFGKSIMDTIHQSLPNAIIHDTKEKGRPDLVKMGYNTAKAFAAEAVVIIANEKITKKVVYGLETRGIAAFGAIWDS
;
A
#
# COMPACT_ATOMS: atom_id res chain seq x y z
N MET A 1 6.72 5.79 -8.08
CA MET A 1 7.32 5.41 -6.78
C MET A 1 8.11 4.09 -6.79
N VAL A 2 7.69 3.03 -7.53
CA VAL A 2 8.52 1.81 -7.73
C VAL A 2 9.79 2.13 -8.53
N ILE A 3 9.70 3.00 -9.53
CA ILE A 3 10.86 3.50 -10.29
C ILE A 3 11.81 4.24 -9.35
N ILE A 4 11.31 5.18 -8.53
CA ILE A 4 12.13 5.93 -7.56
C ILE A 4 12.76 4.99 -6.52
N ARG A 5 12.03 4.04 -5.91
CA ARG A 5 12.61 3.08 -4.95
C ARG A 5 13.61 2.11 -5.59
N ARG A 6 13.37 1.67 -6.84
CA ARG A 6 14.35 0.86 -7.59
C ARG A 6 15.57 1.68 -7.96
N LEU A 7 15.41 2.95 -8.33
CA LEU A 7 16.51 3.89 -8.57
C LEU A 7 17.29 4.15 -7.29
N THR A 8 16.65 4.44 -6.15
CA THR A 8 17.35 4.65 -4.88
C THR A 8 18.10 3.40 -4.43
N SER A 9 17.50 2.21 -4.56
CA SER A 9 18.18 0.95 -4.21
C SER A 9 19.33 0.62 -5.17
N PHE A 10 19.16 0.88 -6.47
CA PHE A 10 20.22 0.73 -7.47
C PHE A 10 21.36 1.73 -7.26
N LEU A 11 21.05 3.00 -6.97
CA LEU A 11 22.03 4.04 -6.70
C LEU A 11 22.78 3.76 -5.40
N LEU A 12 22.08 3.41 -4.31
CA LEU A 12 22.73 3.04 -3.05
C LEU A 12 23.65 1.82 -3.19
N ALA A 13 23.35 0.89 -4.08
CA ALA A 13 24.23 -0.23 -4.37
C ALA A 13 25.52 0.18 -5.09
N GLN A 14 25.64 1.42 -5.60
CA GLN A 14 26.85 1.94 -6.26
C GLN A 14 27.64 2.92 -5.40
N VAL A 15 27.15 3.28 -4.21
CA VAL A 15 27.77 4.28 -3.35
C VAL A 15 28.81 3.62 -2.43
N GLN A 16 29.96 4.27 -2.27
CA GLN A 16 31.02 3.86 -1.33
C GLN A 16 30.93 4.52 0.04
N VAL A 17 30.44 5.76 0.09
CA VAL A 17 30.33 6.55 1.33
C VAL A 17 28.89 7.00 1.53
N LEU A 18 28.29 6.61 2.66
CA LEU A 18 26.93 7.00 3.03
C LEU A 18 26.92 7.86 4.30
N ILE A 19 26.37 9.07 4.21
CA ILE A 19 26.14 9.95 5.36
C ILE A 19 24.63 10.11 5.56
N CYS A 20 24.11 9.72 6.72
CA CYS A 20 22.67 9.80 6.99
C CYS A 20 22.39 9.78 8.50
N THR A 21 21.12 9.90 8.90
CA THR A 21 20.76 9.69 10.32
C THR A 21 20.67 8.19 10.65
N PRO A 22 20.92 7.78 11.90
CA PRO A 22 20.66 6.42 12.38
C PRO A 22 19.29 5.85 11.99
N THR A 23 18.21 6.65 12.06
CA THR A 23 16.85 6.25 11.65
C THR A 23 16.75 5.91 10.16
N VAL A 24 17.50 6.63 9.31
CA VAL A 24 17.55 6.30 7.88
C VAL A 24 18.37 5.04 7.68
N LEU A 25 19.54 4.97 8.31
CA LEU A 25 20.48 3.85 8.18
C LEU A 25 19.88 2.52 8.64
N SER A 26 19.03 2.51 9.67
CA SER A 26 18.40 1.30 10.22
C SER A 26 17.53 0.54 9.21
N ASN A 27 17.11 1.19 8.12
CA ASN A 27 16.36 0.56 7.04
C ASN A 27 17.23 -0.27 6.08
N TYR A 28 18.56 -0.20 6.21
CA TYR A 28 19.53 -0.81 5.31
C TYR A 28 20.44 -1.79 6.07
N SER A 29 20.99 -2.77 5.35
CA SER A 29 21.90 -3.76 5.91
C SER A 29 23.19 -3.80 5.08
N PRO A 30 24.37 -3.85 5.71
CA PRO A 30 25.64 -3.92 4.98
C PRO A 30 25.74 -5.16 4.08
N LEU A 31 25.03 -6.25 4.42
CA LEU A 31 24.98 -7.46 3.59
C LEU A 31 24.33 -7.25 2.22
N LEU A 32 23.39 -6.30 2.11
CA LEU A 32 22.67 -6.01 0.87
C LEU A 32 23.35 -4.91 0.06
N TYR A 33 24.27 -4.16 0.67
CA TYR A 33 24.95 -3.02 0.07
C TYR A 33 26.46 -3.12 0.32
N PRO A 34 27.13 -4.17 -0.20
CA PRO A 34 28.53 -4.45 0.10
C PRO A 34 29.50 -3.40 -0.41
N ASN A 35 29.08 -2.58 -1.38
CA ASN A 35 29.90 -1.50 -1.93
C ASN A 35 30.01 -0.29 -0.99
N ILE A 36 29.17 -0.20 0.06
CA ILE A 36 29.28 0.87 1.06
C ILE A 36 30.43 0.51 2.02
N GLU A 37 31.57 1.12 1.77
CA GLU A 37 32.81 0.93 2.54
C GLU A 37 32.89 1.84 3.77
N THR A 38 32.23 3.00 3.74
CA THR A 38 32.20 3.96 4.85
C THR A 38 30.78 4.46 5.11
N VAL A 39 30.38 4.45 6.38
CA VAL A 39 29.13 5.02 6.84
C VAL A 39 29.41 6.05 7.93
N ALA A 40 28.82 7.23 7.81
CA ALA A 40 28.80 8.21 8.88
C ALA A 40 27.36 8.50 9.31
N THR A 41 27.12 8.47 10.61
CA THR A 41 25.82 8.85 11.18
C THR A 41 25.91 10.11 12.00
N ALA A 42 24.90 10.96 11.89
CA ALA A 42 24.80 12.22 12.63
C ALA A 42 23.33 12.60 12.86
N GLY A 43 23.10 13.65 13.64
CA GLY A 43 21.77 14.24 13.82
C GLY A 43 20.96 13.67 14.98
N GLU A 44 21.18 12.43 15.41
CA GLU A 44 20.52 11.78 16.55
C GLU A 44 21.44 10.70 17.17
N PRO A 45 21.21 10.27 18.42
CA PRO A 45 21.98 9.19 19.02
C PRO A 45 21.84 7.90 18.21
N THR A 46 22.97 7.24 17.94
CA THR A 46 22.98 5.90 17.33
C THR A 46 22.93 4.81 18.39
N SER A 47 22.34 3.66 18.06
CA SER A 47 22.35 2.49 18.94
C SER A 47 23.62 1.68 18.77
N GLN A 48 24.01 0.97 19.83
CA GLN A 48 25.13 0.03 19.82
C GLN A 48 24.98 -1.00 18.69
N ASP A 49 23.83 -1.67 18.60
CA ASP A 49 23.56 -2.69 17.60
C ASP A 49 23.72 -2.20 16.16
N LEU A 50 23.27 -0.97 15.88
CA LEU A 50 23.34 -0.40 14.53
C LEU A 50 24.79 -0.04 14.17
N ALA A 51 25.53 0.52 15.12
CA ALA A 51 26.94 0.84 14.95
C ALA A 51 27.78 -0.44 14.76
N ASP A 52 27.57 -1.47 15.57
CA ASP A 52 28.26 -2.76 15.46
C ASP A 52 27.94 -3.49 14.15
N LEU A 53 26.65 -3.51 13.75
CA LEU A 53 26.23 -4.13 12.51
C LEU A 53 27.00 -3.56 11.30
N TRP A 54 27.07 -2.24 11.19
CA TRP A 54 27.76 -1.60 10.08
C TRP A 54 29.28 -1.63 10.22
N ALA A 55 29.81 -1.46 11.43
CA ALA A 55 31.25 -1.58 11.71
C ALA A 55 31.81 -2.98 11.40
N SER A 56 30.97 -4.03 11.40
CA SER A 56 31.38 -5.39 11.05
C SER A 56 31.75 -5.59 9.57
N LYS A 57 31.34 -4.66 8.69
CA LYS A 57 31.50 -4.76 7.23
C LYS A 57 32.00 -3.48 6.55
N ALA A 58 31.92 -2.35 7.23
CA ALA A 58 32.30 -1.03 6.72
C ALA A 58 32.98 -0.21 7.83
N THR A 59 33.69 0.85 7.45
CA THR A 59 34.15 1.85 8.42
C THR A 59 32.96 2.68 8.90
N TYR A 60 32.65 2.61 10.19
CA TYR A 60 31.54 3.35 10.77
C TYR A 60 32.03 4.55 11.58
N TRP A 61 31.46 5.73 11.30
CA TRP A 61 31.70 6.97 12.04
C TRP A 61 30.41 7.42 12.73
N ASN A 62 30.52 7.72 14.02
CA ASN A 62 29.48 8.42 14.76
C ASN A 62 29.90 9.88 14.93
N CYS A 63 29.09 10.79 14.39
CA CYS A 63 29.40 12.20 14.30
C CYS A 63 28.39 13.03 15.11
N CYS A 64 28.86 14.08 15.76
CA CYS A 64 28.03 15.01 16.51
C CYS A 64 28.37 16.45 16.15
N GLY A 65 27.36 17.29 15.97
CA GLY A 65 27.56 18.72 15.74
C GLY A 65 26.22 19.43 15.53
N PRO A 66 26.04 20.63 16.10
CA PRO A 66 24.97 21.53 15.70
C PRO A 66 25.18 22.12 14.28
N THR A 67 24.13 22.72 13.73
CA THR A 67 24.21 23.49 12.48
C THR A 67 25.18 24.67 12.61
N GLU A 68 25.18 25.28 13.79
CA GLU A 68 25.97 26.43 14.21
C GLU A 68 27.49 26.18 14.22
N THR A 69 27.91 24.92 14.14
CA THR A 69 29.32 24.49 14.01
C THR A 69 29.64 23.88 12.65
N THR A 70 28.83 24.19 11.62
CA THR A 70 29.04 23.68 10.26
C THR A 70 29.04 22.14 10.20
N ILE A 71 27.93 21.53 10.63
CA ILE A 71 27.60 20.09 10.52
C ILE A 71 28.26 19.19 11.57
N VAL A 72 29.60 19.06 11.61
CA VAL A 72 30.29 18.07 12.48
C VAL A 72 31.35 18.73 13.34
N ASN A 73 31.12 18.75 14.65
CA ASN A 73 32.04 19.28 15.64
C ASN A 73 32.93 18.19 16.25
N THR A 74 32.37 17.01 16.53
CA THR A 74 33.10 15.85 17.05
C THR A 74 32.78 14.59 16.23
N MET A 75 33.72 13.65 16.17
CA MET A 75 33.47 12.35 15.57
C MET A 75 34.31 11.24 16.21
N SER A 76 33.77 10.02 16.16
CA SER A 76 34.48 8.79 16.55
C SER A 76 34.32 7.73 15.48
N ARG A 77 35.43 7.03 15.16
CA ARG A 77 35.34 5.76 14.44
C ARG A 77 34.88 4.71 15.42
N HIS A 78 33.80 4.01 15.09
CA HIS A 78 33.28 2.92 15.90
C HIS A 78 34.05 1.63 15.61
N VAL A 79 34.31 0.86 16.65
CA VAL A 79 34.90 -0.47 16.56
C VAL A 79 33.88 -1.45 17.10
N CYS A 80 33.58 -2.50 16.33
CA CYS A 80 32.58 -3.50 16.69
C CYS A 80 32.83 -4.06 18.10
N GLY A 81 31.81 -4.03 18.96
CA GLY A 81 31.86 -4.49 20.34
C GLY A 81 32.38 -3.48 21.37
N GLN A 82 32.85 -2.29 20.94
CA GLN A 82 33.18 -1.18 21.84
C GLN A 82 31.97 -0.26 22.04
N GLY A 83 31.92 0.48 23.15
CA GLY A 83 30.83 1.43 23.39
C GLY A 83 30.76 2.56 22.35
N VAL A 84 29.56 2.92 21.91
CA VAL A 84 29.37 4.08 21.01
C VAL A 84 29.87 5.38 21.65
N SER A 85 30.71 6.11 20.92
CA SER A 85 31.25 7.41 21.34
C SER A 85 31.03 8.46 20.25
N ILE A 86 30.93 9.74 20.64
CA ILE A 86 31.02 10.88 19.71
C ILE A 86 32.46 11.40 19.56
N GLY A 87 33.40 10.78 20.29
CA GLY A 87 34.83 10.96 20.12
C GLY A 87 35.34 12.32 20.58
N ARG A 88 36.23 12.87 19.76
CA ARG A 88 36.97 14.11 20.02
C ARG A 88 36.62 15.17 18.97
N PRO A 89 36.98 16.45 19.20
CA PRO A 89 36.81 17.50 18.20
C PRO A 89 37.45 17.13 16.85
N THR A 90 36.79 17.50 15.75
CA THR A 90 37.34 17.36 14.39
C THR A 90 38.48 18.37 14.17
N PRO A 91 39.36 18.15 13.17
CA PRO A 91 40.46 19.08 12.89
C PRO A 91 39.98 20.52 12.74
N ASN A 92 40.73 21.45 13.35
CA ASN A 92 40.43 22.90 13.40
C ASN A 92 39.18 23.31 14.19
N ASN A 93 38.52 22.37 14.89
CA ASN A 93 37.47 22.65 15.85
C ASN A 93 37.95 22.37 17.27
N SER A 94 37.36 23.08 18.24
CA SER A 94 37.61 22.91 19.66
C SER A 94 36.31 22.69 20.41
N VAL A 95 36.39 21.93 21.51
CA VAL A 95 35.28 21.79 22.46
C VAL A 95 35.77 22.18 23.84
N TYR A 96 35.00 23.02 24.51
CA TYR A 96 35.20 23.37 25.91
C TYR A 96 34.01 22.86 26.72
N ILE A 97 34.25 22.32 27.91
CA ILE A 97 33.18 21.96 28.85
C ILE A 97 33.29 22.94 30.00
N LEU A 98 32.31 23.84 30.10
CA LEU A 98 32.36 24.99 30.99
C LEU A 98 31.28 24.91 32.08
N ASP A 99 31.57 25.48 33.24
CA ASP A 99 30.60 25.73 34.32
C ASP A 99 29.74 26.98 34.04
N GLU A 100 28.85 27.32 34.98
CA GLU A 100 27.96 28.48 34.89
C GLU A 100 28.70 29.83 34.88
N GLN A 101 29.97 29.85 35.28
CA GLN A 101 30.84 31.02 35.25
C GLN A 101 31.76 31.03 34.02
N ASN A 102 31.49 30.19 33.03
CA ASN A 102 32.28 30.00 31.81
C ASN A 102 33.74 29.58 32.07
N LYS A 103 34.01 28.87 33.18
CA LYS A 103 35.34 28.31 33.47
C LYS A 103 35.40 26.84 33.07
N PRO A 104 36.55 26.36 32.54
CA PRO A 104 36.72 24.94 32.23
C PRO A 104 36.56 24.06 33.47
N VAL A 105 35.78 22.99 33.34
CA VAL A 105 35.63 21.99 34.39
C VAL A 105 36.70 20.91 34.29
N ALA A 106 37.00 20.24 35.40
CA ALA A 106 37.92 19.10 35.42
C ALA A 106 37.36 17.89 34.64
N GLU A 107 38.25 16.97 34.26
CA GLU A 107 37.86 15.71 33.65
C GLU A 107 36.83 14.94 34.51
N GLY A 108 35.83 14.32 33.88
CA GLY A 108 34.75 13.60 34.56
C GLY A 108 33.64 14.49 35.14
N VAL A 109 33.85 15.81 35.23
CA VAL A 109 32.85 16.78 35.72
C VAL A 109 31.94 17.22 34.57
N ALA A 110 30.63 17.25 34.84
CA ALA A 110 29.63 17.70 33.88
C ALA A 110 29.64 19.23 33.76
N GLY A 111 29.50 19.72 32.52
CA GLY A 111 29.30 21.14 32.22
C GLY A 111 28.59 21.32 30.88
N ILE A 112 28.41 22.57 30.47
CA ILE A 112 27.84 22.90 29.16
C ILE A 112 28.95 22.82 28.12
N MET A 113 28.67 22.15 27.01
CA MET A 113 29.55 22.07 25.86
C MET A 113 29.51 23.37 25.06
N TRP A 114 30.69 23.94 24.82
CA TRP A 114 30.93 25.07 23.93
C TRP A 114 31.80 24.62 22.77
N ALA A 115 31.51 25.14 21.58
CA ALA A 115 32.25 24.84 20.37
C ALA A 115 33.05 26.07 19.94
N GLY A 116 34.36 25.90 19.74
CA GLY A 116 35.27 26.90 19.19
C GLY A 116 35.90 26.44 17.87
N GLY A 117 36.68 27.31 17.25
CA GLY A 117 37.42 27.01 16.03
C GLY A 117 36.68 27.32 14.72
N LEU A 118 37.24 26.87 13.60
CA LEU A 118 36.87 27.33 12.25
C LEU A 118 35.47 26.87 11.80
N GLY A 119 34.90 25.86 12.44
CA GLY A 119 33.55 25.38 12.16
C GLY A 119 32.46 26.29 12.72
N VAL A 120 32.76 27.17 13.67
CA VAL A 120 31.77 28.08 14.27
C VAL A 120 31.25 29.06 13.21
N SER A 121 29.92 29.09 13.05
CA SER A 121 29.27 29.96 12.09
C SER A 121 29.30 31.44 12.53
N ARG A 122 29.01 32.35 11.60
CA ARG A 122 28.96 33.79 11.92
C ARG A 122 27.79 34.21 12.82
N GLY A 123 26.82 33.32 13.06
CA GLY A 123 25.60 33.60 13.80
C GLY A 123 24.33 33.48 12.96
N TYR A 124 23.21 33.94 13.54
CA TYR A 124 21.89 33.84 12.94
C TYR A 124 21.56 35.04 12.05
N VAL A 125 21.16 34.78 10.80
CA VAL A 125 20.80 35.82 9.82
C VAL A 125 19.65 36.67 10.35
N ALA A 126 19.83 38.00 10.33
CA ALA A 126 18.86 39.00 10.78
C ALA A 126 18.39 38.85 12.25
N LEU A 127 19.16 38.14 13.08
CA LEU A 127 18.86 37.92 14.51
C LEU A 127 20.08 38.25 15.39
N PRO A 128 20.53 39.52 15.43
CA PRO A 128 21.73 39.91 16.17
C PRO A 128 21.61 39.66 17.67
N ALA A 129 20.45 39.93 18.28
CA ALA A 129 20.22 39.69 19.71
C ALA A 129 20.33 38.21 20.10
N LYS A 130 19.78 37.30 19.27
CA LYS A 130 19.92 35.85 19.47
C LYS A 130 21.36 35.40 19.26
N THR A 131 22.05 35.98 18.27
CA THR A 131 23.45 35.69 18.00
C THR A 131 24.32 36.05 19.20
N SER A 132 24.19 37.25 19.76
CA SER A 132 24.98 37.67 20.92
C SER A 132 24.70 36.87 22.20
N GLN A 133 23.57 36.16 22.28
CA GLN A 133 23.26 35.29 23.43
C GLN A 133 23.96 33.93 23.33
N SER A 134 24.13 33.40 22.12
CA SER A 134 24.69 32.06 21.91
C SER A 134 26.13 32.04 21.42
N TYR A 135 26.62 33.17 20.89
CA TYR A 135 27.98 33.35 20.38
C TYR A 135 28.68 34.42 21.19
N ILE A 136 29.77 34.06 21.86
CA ILE A 136 30.58 34.99 22.66
C ILE A 136 32.05 34.91 22.24
N PRO A 137 32.88 35.93 22.52
CA PRO A 137 34.32 35.84 22.28
C PRO A 137 34.92 34.60 22.91
N ASP A 138 35.74 33.87 22.17
CA ASP A 138 36.46 32.69 22.64
C ASP A 138 37.70 33.14 23.44
N PRO A 139 37.70 33.05 24.78
CA PRO A 139 38.84 33.50 25.59
C PRO A 139 40.03 32.54 25.50
N PHE A 140 39.85 31.34 24.95
CA PHE A 140 40.85 30.28 24.89
C PHE A 140 41.64 30.29 23.57
N ALA A 141 41.06 30.83 22.50
CA ALA A 141 41.68 30.92 21.19
C ALA A 141 42.72 32.05 21.07
N GLY A 142 42.51 33.17 21.78
CA GLY A 142 43.45 34.31 21.81
C GLY A 142 43.57 35.10 20.49
N ASP A 143 42.69 34.85 19.52
CA ASP A 143 42.72 35.41 18.17
C ASP A 143 41.49 36.29 17.84
N GLY A 144 40.60 36.50 18.81
CA GLY A 144 39.36 37.26 18.64
C GLY A 144 38.22 36.48 17.97
N SER A 145 38.37 35.17 17.77
CA SER A 145 37.29 34.29 17.31
C SER A 145 36.14 34.21 18.32
N LEU A 146 34.99 33.72 17.85
CA LEU A 146 33.82 33.46 18.68
C LEU A 146 33.70 31.97 18.97
N MET A 147 33.19 31.64 20.16
CA MET A 147 32.72 30.30 20.50
C MET A 147 31.19 30.27 20.62
N TYR A 148 30.60 29.12 20.33
CA TYR A 148 29.15 28.89 20.34
C TYR A 148 28.74 27.96 21.49
N CYS A 149 27.74 28.38 22.27
CA CYS A 149 27.12 27.55 23.30
C CYS A 149 26.21 26.49 22.66
N THR A 150 26.54 25.20 22.75
CA THR A 150 25.76 24.17 22.05
C THR A 150 24.46 23.81 22.78
N GLY A 151 24.37 24.15 24.07
CA GLY A 151 23.30 23.75 24.99
C GLY A 151 23.29 22.25 25.31
N ASP A 152 24.33 21.50 24.90
CA ASP A 152 24.50 20.10 25.29
C ASP A 152 25.27 20.02 26.61
N LEU A 153 24.81 19.15 27.50
CA LEU A 153 25.55 18.81 28.72
C LEU A 153 26.49 17.65 28.40
N GLY A 154 27.75 17.77 28.81
CA GLY A 154 28.72 16.72 28.61
C GLY A 154 29.84 16.74 29.64
N ARG A 155 30.69 15.72 29.58
CA ARG A 155 31.94 15.64 30.36
C ARG A 155 33.06 14.97 29.57
N TRP A 156 34.30 15.35 29.85
CA TRP A 156 35.47 14.67 29.32
C TRP A 156 35.66 13.33 30.02
N ARG A 157 36.02 12.31 29.25
CA ARG A 157 36.48 11.02 29.76
C ARG A 157 38.01 10.97 29.81
N PRO A 158 38.60 10.07 30.62
CA PRO A 158 40.06 9.88 30.70
C PRO A 158 40.74 9.53 29.38
N ASP A 159 40.00 8.90 28.47
CA ASP A 159 40.47 8.60 27.12
C ASP A 159 40.40 9.79 26.17
N GLY A 160 40.10 11.00 26.68
CA GLY A 160 39.95 12.23 25.92
C GLY A 160 38.73 12.26 25.01
N SER A 161 37.78 11.32 25.13
CA SER A 161 36.49 11.37 24.43
C SER A 161 35.43 12.13 25.25
N ILE A 162 34.34 12.52 24.60
CA ILE A 162 33.24 13.25 25.26
C ILE A 162 32.06 12.30 25.52
N GLU A 163 31.55 12.35 26.75
CA GLU A 163 30.25 11.77 27.11
C GLU A 163 29.16 12.83 27.06
N ILE A 164 28.10 12.59 26.29
CA ILE A 164 26.91 13.45 26.27
C ILE A 164 25.95 12.99 27.38
N LEU A 165 25.52 13.93 28.21
CA LEU A 165 24.62 13.71 29.34
C LEU A 165 23.20 14.21 29.08
N GLY A 166 22.99 15.01 28.04
CA GLY A 166 21.68 15.53 27.65
C GLY A 166 21.76 16.95 27.13
N ARG A 167 20.67 17.71 27.29
CA ARG A 167 20.59 19.14 26.93
C ARG A 167 20.15 19.97 28.12
N SER A 168 20.62 21.21 28.17
CA SER A 168 20.23 22.22 29.16
C SER A 168 19.03 23.06 28.73
N ASP A 169 18.63 22.99 27.45
CA ASP A 169 17.54 23.79 26.87
C ASP A 169 16.38 22.93 26.32
N ASP A 170 15.34 23.61 25.82
CA ASP A 170 14.12 23.02 25.25
C ASP A 170 14.26 22.57 23.78
N GLN A 171 15.48 22.53 23.22
CA GLN A 171 15.66 22.03 21.86
C GLN A 171 15.51 20.52 21.81
N VAL A 172 14.74 20.04 20.84
CA VAL A 172 14.42 18.62 20.73
C VAL A 172 14.73 18.07 19.36
N LYS A 173 14.96 16.76 19.28
CA LYS A 173 15.11 16.04 18.01
C LYS A 173 13.80 15.38 17.66
N VAL A 174 13.24 15.74 16.51
CA VAL A 174 12.01 15.16 15.97
C VAL A 174 12.29 14.59 14.59
N LYS A 175 12.13 13.28 14.41
CA LYS A 175 12.38 12.56 13.14
C LYS A 175 13.81 12.80 12.60
N GLY A 176 14.81 12.90 13.48
CA GLY A 176 16.20 13.18 13.13
C GLY A 176 16.51 14.65 12.83
N PHE A 177 15.54 15.56 12.91
CA PHE A 177 15.74 17.00 12.73
C PHE A 177 15.76 17.73 14.07
N ARG A 178 16.63 18.73 14.21
CA ARG A 178 16.68 19.62 15.37
C ARG A 178 15.54 20.63 15.25
N VAL A 179 14.70 20.71 16.27
CA VAL A 179 13.52 21.59 16.32
C VAL A 179 13.59 22.48 17.55
N GLU A 180 13.56 23.78 17.30
CA GLU A 180 13.39 24.82 18.33
C GLU A 180 11.90 24.91 18.71
N LEU A 181 11.53 24.44 19.90
CA LEU A 181 10.13 24.48 20.35
C LEU A 181 9.57 25.92 20.39
N ASP A 182 10.41 26.90 20.67
CA ASP A 182 10.01 28.32 20.68
C ASP A 182 9.72 28.86 19.27
N GLY A 183 10.42 28.36 18.24
CA GLY A 183 10.15 28.70 16.85
C GLY A 183 8.78 28.17 16.41
N VAL A 184 8.45 26.95 16.81
CA VAL A 184 7.13 26.34 16.57
C VAL A 184 6.04 27.09 17.34
N SER A 185 6.31 27.46 18.59
CA SER A 185 5.41 28.24 19.44
C SER A 185 5.13 29.61 18.83
N SER A 186 6.16 30.30 18.33
CA SER A 186 6.02 31.60 17.67
C SER A 186 5.22 31.50 16.36
N ALA A 187 5.45 30.44 15.57
CA ALA A 187 4.69 30.19 14.35
C ALA A 187 3.20 29.94 14.64
N MET A 188 2.88 29.17 15.68
CA MET A 188 1.50 28.99 16.13
C MET A 188 0.88 30.28 16.67
N ALA A 189 1.62 31.06 17.45
CA ALA A 189 1.15 32.34 17.99
C ALA A 189 0.88 33.38 16.89
N SER A 190 1.48 33.23 15.71
CA SER A 190 1.20 34.09 14.55
C SER A 190 -0.10 33.75 13.81
N ALA A 191 -0.80 32.67 14.20
CA ALA A 191 -2.07 32.29 13.58
C ALA A 191 -3.20 33.24 14.01
N PRO A 192 -4.13 33.62 13.10
CA PRO A 192 -5.25 34.48 13.45
C PRO A 192 -6.06 33.92 14.62
N GLY A 193 -6.30 34.76 15.63
CA GLY A 193 -7.08 34.40 16.82
C GLY A 193 -6.30 33.74 17.95
N VAL A 194 -5.01 33.39 17.76
CA VAL A 194 -4.15 32.89 18.84
C VAL A 194 -3.42 34.06 19.50
N SER A 195 -3.62 34.25 20.81
CA SER A 195 -2.93 35.29 21.58
C SER A 195 -1.60 34.82 22.14
N ARG A 196 -1.52 33.56 22.58
CA ARG A 196 -0.29 32.94 23.10
C ARG A 196 -0.24 31.47 22.69
N ALA A 197 0.96 30.97 22.43
CA ALA A 197 1.19 29.56 22.13
C ALA A 197 2.47 29.03 22.78
N THR A 198 2.48 27.74 23.12
CA THR A 198 3.68 27.02 23.60
C THR A 198 3.70 25.61 23.03
N THR A 199 4.88 25.05 22.81
CA THR A 199 5.06 23.71 22.23
C THR A 199 5.85 22.84 23.20
N LEU A 200 5.45 21.58 23.35
CA LEU A 200 6.17 20.57 24.14
C LEU A 200 6.41 19.31 23.33
N LEU A 201 7.54 18.64 23.54
CA LEU A 201 7.73 17.26 23.09
C LEU A 201 7.16 16.30 24.15
N VAL A 202 6.14 15.53 23.77
CA VAL A 202 5.51 14.49 24.58
C VAL A 202 5.53 13.19 23.79
N ASP A 203 6.13 12.14 24.37
CA ASP A 203 6.24 10.80 23.76
C ASP A 203 6.75 10.79 22.29
N GLY A 204 7.75 11.64 22.02
CA GLY A 204 8.36 11.77 20.69
C GLY A 204 7.54 12.57 19.67
N GLN A 205 6.46 13.24 20.10
CA GLN A 205 5.61 14.07 19.26
C GLN A 205 5.49 15.50 19.78
N LEU A 206 5.39 16.46 18.85
CA LEU A 206 5.19 17.87 19.19
C LEU A 206 3.71 18.12 19.51
N HIS A 207 3.44 18.62 20.70
CA HIS A 207 2.12 19.06 21.16
C HIS A 207 2.14 20.58 21.27
N GLY A 208 1.25 21.26 20.56
CA GLY A 208 1.04 22.70 20.68
C GLY A 208 -0.07 23.01 21.67
N PHE A 209 0.08 24.06 22.45
CA PHE A 209 -0.94 24.58 23.35
C PHE A 209 -1.20 26.03 22.94
N ILE A 210 -2.46 26.42 22.84
CA ILE A 210 -2.87 27.76 22.38
C ILE A 210 -3.91 28.37 23.30
N VAL A 211 -3.90 29.70 23.36
CA VAL A 211 -4.84 30.55 24.10
C VAL A 211 -5.34 31.65 23.15
N PRO A 212 -6.61 32.10 23.20
CA PRO A 212 -7.71 31.57 24.02
C PRO A 212 -8.26 30.24 23.48
N ALA A 213 -9.18 29.60 24.22
CA ALA A 213 -9.88 28.42 23.74
C ALA A 213 -10.84 28.74 22.57
N GLN A 214 -11.40 27.70 21.95
CA GLN A 214 -12.35 27.76 20.83
C GLN A 214 -11.77 28.27 19.49
N GLN A 215 -10.44 28.20 19.33
CA GLN A 215 -9.79 28.45 18.05
C GLN A 215 -9.89 27.22 17.13
N ASP A 216 -9.89 27.43 15.80
CA ASP A 216 -9.82 26.31 14.86
C ASP A 216 -8.40 25.71 14.86
N ALA A 217 -8.24 24.60 15.60
CA ALA A 217 -6.97 23.86 15.69
C ALA A 217 -6.41 23.45 14.33
N LYS A 218 -7.27 23.16 13.35
CA LYS A 218 -6.82 22.80 12.00
C LYS A 218 -6.28 24.03 11.27
N ALA A 219 -6.96 25.17 11.38
CA ALA A 219 -6.47 26.42 10.81
C ALA A 219 -5.12 26.84 11.39
N VAL A 220 -4.90 26.66 12.70
CA VAL A 220 -3.62 26.94 13.37
C VAL A 220 -2.50 26.01 12.87
N LEU A 221 -2.80 24.71 12.69
CA LEU A 221 -1.83 23.76 12.12
C LEU A 221 -1.51 24.09 10.65
N ASP A 222 -2.52 24.39 9.84
CA ASP A 222 -2.35 24.77 8.44
C ASP A 222 -1.53 26.07 8.32
N HIS A 223 -1.76 27.05 9.20
CA HIS A 223 -0.97 28.28 9.26
C HIS A 223 0.48 28.02 9.67
N THR A 224 0.70 27.23 10.72
CA THR A 224 2.04 26.84 11.19
C THR A 224 2.83 26.12 10.09
N SER A 225 2.17 25.28 9.29
CA SER A 225 2.80 24.54 8.19
C SER A 225 3.32 25.41 7.04
N LYS A 226 2.88 26.68 6.94
CA LYS A 226 3.37 27.63 5.93
C LYS A 226 4.77 28.18 6.26
N SER A 227 5.13 28.22 7.54
CA SER A 227 6.38 28.82 8.03
C SER A 227 7.30 27.83 8.74
N GLN A 228 6.79 26.65 9.11
CA GLN A 228 7.57 25.56 9.71
C GLN A 228 7.70 24.37 8.76
N PRO A 229 8.87 23.70 8.73
CA PRO A 229 9.03 22.46 7.98
C PRO A 229 8.14 21.35 8.54
N TYR A 230 7.79 20.37 7.71
CA TYR A 230 6.81 19.32 8.05
C TYR A 230 7.12 18.52 9.33
N TYR A 231 8.39 18.46 9.76
CA TYR A 231 8.81 17.77 10.98
C TYR A 231 8.66 18.62 12.25
N ALA A 232 8.52 19.94 12.12
CA ALA A 232 8.37 20.89 13.22
C ALA A 232 6.90 21.33 13.43
N VAL A 233 5.97 20.89 12.58
CA VAL A 233 4.53 21.13 12.76
C VAL A 233 3.99 20.21 13.88
N PRO A 234 3.30 20.74 14.90
CA PRO A 234 2.71 19.93 15.97
C PRO A 234 1.74 18.86 15.47
N SER A 235 1.75 17.70 16.11
CA SER A 235 0.82 16.59 15.81
C SER A 235 -0.56 16.82 16.43
N ARG A 236 -0.63 17.61 17.51
CA ARG A 236 -1.85 17.89 18.29
C ARG A 236 -1.83 19.33 18.79
N ILE A 237 -3.02 19.95 18.86
CA ILE A 237 -3.23 21.28 19.46
C ILE A 237 -4.17 21.12 20.67
N HIS A 238 -3.76 21.65 21.81
CA HIS A 238 -4.52 21.72 23.05
C HIS A 238 -4.96 23.17 23.25
N GLN A 239 -6.24 23.39 23.48
CA GLN A 239 -6.82 24.73 23.59
C GLN A 239 -7.13 25.03 25.05
N LEU A 240 -6.66 26.17 25.53
CA LEU A 240 -6.80 26.57 26.92
C LEU A 240 -7.35 27.99 26.98
N ASP A 241 -8.20 28.25 27.97
CA ASP A 241 -8.66 29.62 28.26
C ASP A 241 -7.50 30.48 28.78
N GLU A 242 -6.55 29.88 29.51
CA GLU A 242 -5.32 30.52 29.98
C GLU A 242 -4.20 29.47 30.21
N PHE A 243 -2.93 29.90 30.15
CA PHE A 243 -1.81 29.01 30.49
C PHE A 243 -1.57 28.92 32.00
N PRO A 244 -1.37 27.71 32.55
CA PRO A 244 -0.92 27.57 33.94
C PRO A 244 0.47 28.19 34.10
N MET A 245 0.69 28.88 35.22
CA MET A 245 1.94 29.57 35.53
C MET A 245 2.60 28.97 36.77
N THR A 246 3.93 28.99 36.80
CA THR A 246 4.76 28.71 37.98
C THR A 246 4.72 29.91 38.95
N ALA A 247 5.13 29.71 40.20
CA ALA A 247 5.25 30.79 41.21
C ALA A 247 6.14 31.97 40.76
N ASN A 248 7.03 31.75 39.78
CA ASN A 248 7.91 32.75 39.19
C ASN A 248 7.33 33.41 37.91
N GLY A 249 6.04 33.23 37.63
CA GLY A 249 5.34 33.85 36.49
C GLY A 249 5.67 33.26 35.11
N LYS A 250 6.41 32.15 35.04
CA LYS A 250 6.69 31.42 33.78
C LYS A 250 5.61 30.37 33.51
N ILE A 251 5.37 30.02 32.24
CA ILE A 251 4.44 28.95 31.85
C ILE A 251 4.86 27.63 32.53
N ASP A 252 3.93 27.01 33.24
CA ASP A 252 4.15 25.72 33.90
C ASP A 252 4.02 24.56 32.89
N LYS A 253 5.15 24.28 32.23
CA LYS A 253 5.28 23.16 31.29
C LYS A 253 5.02 21.79 31.93
N LYS A 254 5.18 21.65 33.26
CA LYS A 254 4.91 20.39 33.97
C LYS A 254 3.40 20.17 34.07
N SER A 255 2.65 21.20 34.41
CA SER A 255 1.18 21.18 34.41
C SER A 255 0.61 20.95 33.00
N LEU A 256 1.14 21.63 31.98
CA LEU A 256 0.76 21.38 30.58
C LEU A 256 1.05 19.93 30.14
N ARG A 257 2.21 19.37 30.54
CA ARG A 257 2.53 17.96 30.26
C ARG A 257 1.63 16.99 31.03
N ALA A 258 1.17 17.34 32.24
CA ALA A 258 0.20 16.53 32.98
C ALA A 258 -1.18 16.53 32.30
N MET A 259 -1.60 17.67 31.72
CA MET A 259 -2.84 17.75 30.92
C MET A 259 -2.81 16.84 29.68
N THR A 260 -1.62 16.49 29.18
CA THR A 260 -1.49 15.48 28.10
C THR A 260 -1.60 14.03 28.59
N LYS A 261 -1.56 13.80 29.91
CA LYS A 261 -1.65 12.47 30.56
C LYS A 261 -3.01 12.23 31.24
N ALA A 262 -3.71 13.29 31.65
CA ALA A 262 -4.98 13.23 32.37
C ALA A 262 -6.18 13.21 31.41
N GLU A 263 -6.46 12.06 30.81
CA GLU A 263 -7.85 11.63 30.57
C GLU A 263 -8.13 10.52 31.60
N PRO A 264 -9.12 10.66 32.51
CA PRO A 264 -9.30 9.73 33.62
C PRO A 264 -10.09 8.49 33.18
N ASN A 265 -9.57 7.31 33.51
CA ASN A 265 -10.37 6.10 33.69
C ASN A 265 -10.37 5.76 35.19
N GLU A 266 -11.55 5.80 35.81
CA GLU A 266 -11.80 5.22 37.12
C GLU A 266 -11.71 3.68 37.02
N SER A 267 -10.73 3.10 37.71
CA SER A 267 -10.90 2.00 38.66
C SER A 267 -9.52 1.47 39.04
N ASP A 268 -9.10 1.80 40.25
CA ASP A 268 -7.90 1.31 40.91
C ASP A 268 -8.11 -0.15 41.39
N CYS A 269 -7.11 -1.03 41.23
CA CYS A 269 -6.51 -1.75 42.37
C CYS A 269 -5.29 -2.61 41.94
N GLY A 270 -4.13 -2.25 42.53
CA GLY A 270 -2.96 -3.05 42.92
C GLY A 270 -2.54 -4.33 42.16
N THR A 271 -1.27 -4.43 41.77
CA THR A 271 -0.15 -4.86 42.65
C THR A 271 1.15 -4.94 41.83
N LEU A 272 2.25 -4.46 42.42
CA LEU A 272 3.62 -4.51 41.88
C LEU A 272 4.21 -5.93 41.95
N VAL A 273 4.73 -6.44 40.83
CA VAL A 273 5.90 -7.35 40.81
C VAL A 273 6.76 -7.02 39.60
N GLU A 274 8.02 -6.71 39.89
CA GLU A 274 9.11 -6.39 38.99
C GLU A 274 9.68 -7.66 38.35
N GLN A 275 9.71 -7.75 37.01
CA GLN A 275 10.61 -8.65 36.28
C GLN A 275 11.13 -7.97 35.01
N ARG A 276 12.43 -7.67 35.03
CA ARG A 276 13.25 -7.26 33.87
C ARG A 276 13.18 -8.34 32.78
N SER A 277 12.64 -7.99 31.62
CA SER A 277 12.89 -8.71 30.37
C SER A 277 13.06 -7.74 29.20
N ILE A 278 13.96 -8.12 28.31
CA ILE A 278 14.58 -7.37 27.22
C ILE A 278 13.52 -6.80 26.26
N ARG A 279 13.45 -5.46 26.15
CA ARG A 279 12.58 -4.77 25.18
C ARG A 279 13.37 -4.46 23.91
N SER A 280 13.05 -5.19 22.83
CA SER A 280 13.34 -4.76 21.47
C SER A 280 12.46 -3.55 21.10
N VAL A 281 13.08 -2.56 20.46
CA VAL A 281 12.43 -1.29 20.10
C VAL A 281 11.54 -1.52 18.88
N SER A 282 10.25 -1.70 19.12
CA SER A 282 9.17 -1.54 18.15
C SER A 282 8.38 -0.30 18.56
N SER A 283 8.60 0.84 17.91
CA SER A 283 7.87 2.08 18.24
C SER A 283 7.56 2.91 17.00
N THR A 284 6.54 2.51 16.24
CA THR A 284 5.74 3.49 15.47
C THR A 284 4.31 3.04 15.14
N TRP A 285 3.54 2.47 16.07
CA TRP A 285 2.08 2.28 15.85
C TRP A 285 1.17 2.50 17.07
N THR A 286 1.64 3.14 18.14
CA THR A 286 0.90 3.18 19.42
C THR A 286 0.15 4.48 19.74
N LEU A 287 -0.10 5.39 18.77
CA LEU A 287 -0.88 6.62 19.05
C LEU A 287 -2.26 6.70 18.40
N ALA A 288 -2.70 5.66 17.68
CA ALA A 288 -4.09 5.51 17.24
C ALA A 288 -4.90 4.53 18.12
N ALA A 289 -4.25 3.87 19.08
CA ALA A 289 -4.91 2.93 19.99
C ALA A 289 -5.32 3.57 21.34
N ALA A 290 -4.75 4.72 21.72
CA ALA A 290 -4.90 5.27 23.07
C ALA A 290 -6.10 6.22 23.30
N VAL A 291 -7.02 6.39 22.33
CA VAL A 291 -8.30 7.12 22.53
C VAL A 291 -9.51 6.19 22.34
N ALA A 292 -9.27 4.89 22.25
CA ALA A 292 -10.33 3.92 22.32
C ALA A 292 -9.94 2.92 23.41
N GLY A 293 -10.58 3.04 24.58
CA GLY A 293 -10.86 1.85 25.38
C GLY A 293 -11.46 0.76 24.46
N PRO A 294 -11.42 -0.53 24.85
CA PRO A 294 -11.85 -1.63 23.99
C PRO A 294 -13.13 -1.24 23.28
N MET A 295 -13.03 -0.98 21.97
CA MET A 295 -14.15 -0.50 21.20
C MET A 295 -15.04 -1.73 21.00
N GLU A 296 -15.85 -2.04 22.02
CA GLU A 296 -17.05 -2.82 21.81
C GLU A 296 -17.74 -2.15 20.64
N ALA A 297 -17.91 -2.91 19.55
CA ALA A 297 -18.53 -2.39 18.36
C ALA A 297 -19.82 -1.66 18.81
N PRO A 298 -20.10 -0.44 18.34
CA PRO A 298 -21.41 0.15 18.50
C PRO A 298 -22.37 -0.69 17.65
N VAL A 299 -22.74 -1.86 18.15
CA VAL A 299 -23.70 -2.80 17.55
C VAL A 299 -25.12 -2.27 17.80
N SER A 300 -25.29 -1.39 18.80
CA SER A 300 -26.58 -0.90 19.27
C SER A 300 -27.14 0.28 18.48
N GLU A 301 -26.34 1.23 18.03
CA GLU A 301 -26.85 2.45 17.36
C GLU A 301 -27.47 2.14 16.00
N ASP A 302 -28.74 2.51 15.83
CA ASP A 302 -29.44 2.35 14.56
C ASP A 302 -28.81 3.18 13.45
N ILE A 303 -28.73 2.57 12.26
CA ILE A 303 -28.18 3.22 11.08
C ILE A 303 -29.25 4.05 10.38
N PRO A 304 -28.87 5.20 9.80
CA PRO A 304 -29.83 6.04 9.10
C PRO A 304 -30.45 5.30 7.93
N ASP A 305 -31.60 5.79 7.50
CA ASP A 305 -32.24 5.34 6.28
C ASP A 305 -31.37 5.57 5.05
N LYS A 306 -31.71 4.84 3.98
CA LYS A 306 -31.02 5.00 2.70
C LYS A 306 -31.29 6.40 2.14
N GLN A 307 -30.26 7.08 1.66
CA GLN A 307 -30.30 8.49 1.27
C GLN A 307 -31.25 8.83 0.11
N TRP A 308 -31.65 7.86 -0.73
CA TRP A 308 -32.42 8.09 -1.95
C TRP A 308 -33.63 7.15 -2.02
N PRO A 309 -34.70 7.49 -2.76
CA PRO A 309 -35.80 6.57 -3.05
C PRO A 309 -35.32 5.31 -3.79
N GLN A 310 -36.04 4.20 -3.64
CA GLN A 310 -35.71 2.91 -4.27
C GLN A 310 -35.45 2.98 -5.79
N PRO A 311 -36.23 3.68 -6.63
CA PRO A 311 -35.98 3.71 -8.08
C PRO A 311 -34.60 4.32 -8.40
N TRP A 312 -34.28 5.47 -7.81
CA TRP A 312 -33.00 6.16 -8.03
C TRP A 312 -31.81 5.35 -7.50
N ARG A 313 -31.95 4.70 -6.34
CA ARG A 313 -30.92 3.77 -5.83
C ARG A 313 -30.72 2.58 -6.76
N GLY A 314 -31.81 2.03 -7.30
CA GLY A 314 -31.78 0.95 -8.27
C GLY A 314 -31.03 1.36 -9.53
N LEU A 315 -31.35 2.53 -10.08
CA LEU A 315 -30.65 3.08 -11.24
C LEU A 315 -29.15 3.24 -10.96
N ARG A 316 -28.77 3.92 -9.87
CA ARG A 316 -27.37 4.22 -9.55
C ARG A 316 -26.53 2.99 -9.19
N HIS A 317 -27.03 2.10 -8.33
CA HIS A 317 -26.24 1.01 -7.75
C HIS A 317 -26.53 -0.37 -8.36
N ARG A 318 -27.45 -0.48 -9.33
CA ARG A 318 -27.68 -1.72 -10.09
C ARG A 318 -27.55 -1.55 -11.59
N VAL A 319 -28.01 -0.44 -12.16
CA VAL A 319 -27.99 -0.21 -13.62
C VAL A 319 -26.71 0.50 -14.05
N LEU A 320 -26.39 1.64 -13.45
CA LEU A 320 -25.23 2.49 -13.76
C LEU A 320 -23.94 2.05 -13.05
N ILE A 321 -23.84 0.77 -12.66
CA ILE A 321 -22.59 0.22 -12.15
C ILE A 321 -21.56 0.15 -13.28
N ILE A 322 -20.28 0.35 -12.95
CA ILE A 322 -19.21 0.49 -13.96
C ILE A 322 -19.13 -0.72 -14.88
N TYR A 323 -19.34 -1.94 -14.36
CA TYR A 323 -19.42 -3.14 -15.18
C TYR A 323 -20.44 -2.99 -16.34
N ARG A 324 -21.67 -2.59 -16.03
CA ARG A 324 -22.74 -2.45 -17.04
C ARG A 324 -22.52 -1.24 -17.93
N LEU A 325 -21.98 -0.16 -17.38
CA LEU A 325 -21.62 1.02 -18.17
C LEU A 325 -20.56 0.69 -19.21
N LEU A 326 -19.51 -0.03 -18.84
CA LEU A 326 -18.48 -0.48 -19.80
C LEU A 326 -19.06 -1.45 -20.83
N PHE A 327 -19.91 -2.39 -20.42
CA PHE A 327 -20.60 -3.30 -21.35
C PHE A 327 -21.45 -2.51 -22.37
N SER A 328 -22.29 -1.60 -21.89
CA SER A 328 -23.16 -0.77 -22.73
C SER A 328 -22.36 0.18 -23.62
N LEU A 329 -21.25 0.74 -23.14
CA LEU A 329 -20.37 1.60 -23.93
C LEU A 329 -19.80 0.84 -25.13
N ILE A 330 -19.29 -0.38 -24.92
CA ILE A 330 -18.82 -1.23 -26.03
C ILE A 330 -19.97 -1.53 -27.00
N GLY A 331 -21.17 -1.81 -26.49
CA GLY A 331 -22.36 -2.00 -27.32
C GLY A 331 -22.70 -0.77 -28.17
N LEU A 332 -22.68 0.43 -27.59
CA LEU A 332 -22.95 1.69 -28.28
C LEU A 332 -21.89 2.01 -29.35
N LEU A 333 -20.61 1.77 -29.05
CA LEU A 333 -19.53 1.94 -30.04
C LEU A 333 -19.74 1.00 -31.24
N ASN A 334 -20.12 -0.26 -30.98
CA ASN A 334 -20.41 -1.22 -32.04
C ASN A 334 -21.70 -0.89 -32.80
N LEU A 335 -22.70 -0.30 -32.15
CA LEU A 335 -23.91 0.19 -32.83
C LEU A 335 -23.58 1.37 -33.75
N GLY A 336 -22.72 2.30 -33.31
CA GLY A 336 -22.20 3.36 -34.18
C GLY A 336 -21.41 2.81 -35.37
N ALA A 337 -20.58 1.79 -35.15
CA ALA A 337 -19.89 1.09 -36.23
C ALA A 337 -20.86 0.40 -37.20
N LEU A 338 -21.96 -0.18 -36.70
CA LEU A 338 -23.02 -0.75 -37.53
C LEU A 338 -23.69 0.31 -38.42
N VAL A 339 -24.05 1.46 -37.85
CA VAL A 339 -24.62 2.59 -38.62
C VAL A 339 -23.64 3.03 -39.71
N ALA A 340 -22.35 3.16 -39.38
CA ALA A 340 -21.31 3.51 -40.37
C ALA A 340 -21.19 2.47 -41.49
N VAL A 341 -21.24 1.17 -41.16
CA VAL A 341 -21.20 0.09 -42.16
C VAL A 341 -22.43 0.10 -43.07
N VAL A 342 -23.63 0.37 -42.53
CA VAL A 342 -24.86 0.44 -43.32
C VAL A 342 -24.85 1.65 -44.26
N LEU A 343 -24.39 2.80 -43.78
CA LEU A 343 -24.37 4.06 -44.55
C LEU A 343 -23.25 4.09 -45.61
N ALA A 344 -22.03 3.71 -45.23
CA ALA A 344 -20.87 3.79 -46.11
C ALA A 344 -20.72 2.56 -47.03
N LYS A 345 -21.48 1.48 -46.78
CA LYS A 345 -21.40 0.19 -47.48
C LYS A 345 -19.95 -0.28 -47.73
N PRO A 346 -19.08 -0.29 -46.70
CA PRO A 346 -17.69 -0.71 -46.87
C PRO A 346 -17.63 -2.20 -47.22
N GLY A 347 -16.48 -2.61 -47.76
CA GLY A 347 -16.23 -4.01 -48.14
C GLY A 347 -16.38 -5.00 -46.98
N VAL A 348 -16.49 -6.29 -47.34
CA VAL A 348 -16.65 -7.44 -46.43
C VAL A 348 -15.58 -7.46 -45.31
N GLU A 349 -14.38 -6.99 -45.63
CA GLU A 349 -13.21 -6.94 -44.76
C GLU A 349 -13.42 -6.07 -43.50
N CYS A 350 -14.30 -5.07 -43.57
CA CYS A 350 -14.60 -4.20 -42.44
C CYS A 350 -15.26 -4.99 -41.29
N MET A 351 -16.19 -5.89 -41.59
CA MET A 351 -16.86 -6.72 -40.57
C MET A 351 -15.90 -7.72 -39.92
N ALA A 352 -14.98 -8.29 -40.71
CA ALA A 352 -13.94 -9.17 -40.19
C ALA A 352 -12.98 -8.42 -39.25
N THR A 353 -12.60 -7.19 -39.63
CA THR A 353 -11.76 -6.31 -38.81
C THR A 353 -12.46 -5.94 -37.49
N LEU A 354 -13.75 -5.59 -37.53
CA LEU A 354 -14.55 -5.30 -36.33
C LEU A 354 -14.69 -6.52 -35.40
N THR A 355 -14.85 -7.70 -35.98
CA THR A 355 -14.84 -8.97 -35.23
C THR A 355 -13.52 -9.17 -34.49
N ALA A 356 -12.40 -9.04 -35.21
CA ALA A 356 -11.05 -9.22 -34.67
C ALA A 356 -10.71 -8.16 -33.61
N ALA A 357 -11.09 -6.89 -33.83
CA ALA A 357 -10.86 -5.81 -32.86
C ALA A 357 -11.58 -6.07 -31.53
N ASN A 358 -12.85 -6.48 -31.58
CA ASN A 358 -13.61 -6.83 -30.38
C ASN A 358 -13.04 -8.09 -29.71
N LEU A 359 -12.59 -9.10 -30.47
CA LEU A 359 -11.95 -10.30 -29.93
C LEU A 359 -10.66 -9.95 -29.17
N VAL A 360 -9.79 -9.13 -29.79
CA VAL A 360 -8.55 -8.63 -29.17
C VAL A 360 -8.85 -7.87 -27.89
N ALA A 361 -9.81 -6.95 -27.92
CA ALA A 361 -10.21 -6.19 -26.74
C ALA A 361 -10.72 -7.10 -25.61
N ALA A 362 -11.54 -8.11 -25.94
CA ALA A 362 -12.05 -9.08 -24.98
C ALA A 362 -10.92 -9.90 -24.34
N VAL A 363 -9.93 -10.33 -25.12
CA VAL A 363 -8.81 -11.16 -24.65
C VAL A 363 -7.79 -10.35 -23.85
N LEU A 364 -7.38 -9.17 -24.35
CA LEU A 364 -6.32 -8.36 -23.75
C LEU A 364 -6.66 -7.88 -22.35
N VAL A 365 -7.91 -7.42 -22.13
CA VAL A 365 -8.31 -6.84 -20.83
C VAL A 365 -8.27 -7.83 -19.66
N ARG A 366 -8.25 -9.14 -19.96
CA ARG A 366 -8.17 -10.21 -18.96
C ARG A 366 -6.73 -10.70 -18.72
N GLN A 367 -5.73 -10.15 -19.40
CA GLN A 367 -4.34 -10.54 -19.20
C GLN A 367 -3.72 -9.96 -17.94
N ASP A 368 -2.93 -10.76 -17.24
CA ASP A 368 -2.29 -10.39 -15.98
C ASP A 368 -1.46 -9.09 -16.10
N GLY A 369 -0.70 -8.95 -17.19
CA GLY A 369 0.10 -7.73 -17.47
C GLY A 369 -0.75 -6.48 -17.69
N VAL A 370 -1.86 -6.59 -18.42
CA VAL A 370 -2.79 -5.48 -18.68
C VAL A 370 -3.52 -5.09 -17.41
N ILE A 371 -4.02 -6.07 -16.65
CA ILE A 371 -4.65 -5.84 -15.34
C ILE A 371 -3.68 -5.13 -14.41
N ASN A 372 -2.44 -5.62 -14.30
CA ASN A 372 -1.40 -5.00 -13.48
C ASN A 372 -1.06 -3.58 -13.93
N GLY A 373 -0.97 -3.33 -15.24
CA GLY A 373 -0.76 -1.99 -15.80
C GLY A 373 -1.88 -1.03 -15.43
N LEU A 374 -3.13 -1.45 -15.58
CA LEU A 374 -4.30 -0.66 -15.22
C LEU A 374 -4.36 -0.39 -13.71
N TYR A 375 -4.18 -1.41 -12.85
CA TYR A 375 -4.12 -1.19 -11.42
C TYR A 375 -2.96 -0.27 -11.03
N THR A 376 -1.80 -0.38 -11.68
CA THR A 376 -0.67 0.51 -11.44
C THR A 376 -1.03 1.95 -11.78
N LEU A 377 -1.66 2.20 -12.93
CA LEU A 377 -2.10 3.53 -13.34
C LEU A 377 -3.12 4.11 -12.36
N PHE A 378 -4.23 3.39 -12.11
CA PHE A 378 -5.34 3.89 -11.30
C PHE A 378 -5.00 3.96 -9.80
N CYS A 379 -4.18 3.04 -9.27
CA CYS A 379 -3.77 3.05 -7.86
C CYS A 379 -2.53 3.93 -7.59
N SER A 380 -1.94 4.56 -8.61
CA SER A 380 -0.88 5.58 -8.42
C SER A 380 -1.43 6.97 -8.09
N MET A 381 -2.75 7.13 -8.01
CA MET A 381 -3.39 8.40 -7.65
C MET A 381 -2.94 8.85 -6.25
N PRO A 382 -2.38 10.07 -6.10
CA PRO A 382 -1.87 10.52 -4.81
C PRO A 382 -3.00 10.67 -3.79
N ARG A 383 -2.69 10.43 -2.52
CA ARG A 383 -3.67 10.55 -1.42
C ARG A 383 -4.17 11.99 -1.19
N SER A 384 -3.44 12.98 -1.70
CA SER A 384 -3.84 14.39 -1.74
C SER A 384 -4.93 14.69 -2.77
N ALA A 385 -5.16 13.80 -3.76
CA ALA A 385 -6.22 14.00 -4.74
C ALA A 385 -7.61 14.00 -4.08
N PRO A 386 -8.58 14.75 -4.64
CA PRO A 386 -9.95 14.73 -4.16
C PRO A 386 -10.51 13.31 -3.97
N LEU A 387 -11.17 13.07 -2.82
CA LEU A 387 -11.64 11.74 -2.44
C LEU A 387 -12.59 11.11 -3.47
N TRP A 388 -13.37 11.93 -4.19
CA TRP A 388 -14.25 11.44 -5.25
C TRP A 388 -13.49 10.84 -6.43
N ILE A 389 -12.32 11.37 -6.80
CA ILE A 389 -11.44 10.81 -7.84
C ILE A 389 -10.90 9.48 -7.35
N ARG A 390 -10.34 9.45 -6.14
CA ARG A 390 -9.77 8.23 -5.52
C ARG A 390 -10.81 7.11 -5.44
N ARG A 391 -12.05 7.43 -5.07
CA ARG A 391 -13.19 6.49 -5.05
C ARG A 391 -13.56 5.97 -6.45
N ARG A 392 -13.42 6.77 -7.51
CA ARG A 392 -13.64 6.32 -8.89
C ARG A 392 -12.50 5.43 -9.37
N CYS A 393 -11.25 5.79 -9.11
CA CYS A 393 -10.07 4.97 -9.42
C CYS A 393 -10.13 3.61 -8.72
N ALA A 394 -10.63 3.56 -7.48
CA ALA A 394 -10.79 2.32 -6.73
C ALA A 394 -11.75 1.31 -7.38
N LYS A 395 -12.62 1.73 -8.30
CA LYS A 395 -13.54 0.84 -9.02
C LYS A 395 -12.92 0.15 -10.25
N ILE A 396 -11.59 0.20 -10.39
CA ILE A 396 -10.84 -0.43 -11.49
C ILE A 396 -11.07 -1.95 -11.60
N TYR A 397 -11.51 -2.63 -10.54
CA TYR A 397 -11.79 -4.07 -10.59
C TYR A 397 -13.03 -4.45 -11.43
N HIS A 398 -13.81 -3.48 -11.95
CA HIS A 398 -14.99 -3.73 -12.79
C HIS A 398 -14.69 -3.91 -14.30
N LEU A 399 -13.43 -4.15 -14.69
CA LEU A 399 -13.00 -4.35 -16.08
C LEU A 399 -13.70 -5.52 -16.80
N GLY A 400 -14.33 -6.44 -16.06
CA GLY A 400 -15.10 -7.55 -16.62
C GLY A 400 -16.22 -7.12 -17.59
N GLY A 401 -16.76 -5.90 -17.43
CA GLY A 401 -17.79 -5.36 -18.32
C GLY A 401 -17.30 -5.17 -19.76
N LEU A 402 -16.05 -4.72 -19.90
CA LEU A 402 -15.40 -4.56 -21.22
C LEU A 402 -15.18 -5.91 -21.88
N HIS A 403 -14.66 -6.90 -21.13
CA HIS A 403 -14.47 -8.27 -21.62
C HIS A 403 -15.77 -8.87 -22.16
N SER A 404 -16.84 -8.81 -21.35
CA SER A 404 -18.13 -9.38 -21.73
C SER A 404 -18.79 -8.64 -22.88
N GLY A 405 -18.71 -7.30 -22.91
CA GLY A 405 -19.28 -6.49 -24.00
C GLY A 405 -18.56 -6.75 -25.32
N ALA A 406 -17.24 -6.75 -25.30
CA ALA A 406 -16.42 -7.02 -26.49
C ALA A 406 -16.59 -8.46 -26.98
N GLY A 407 -16.63 -9.45 -26.08
CA GLY A 407 -16.88 -10.85 -26.47
C GLY A 407 -18.26 -11.07 -27.10
N PHE A 408 -19.30 -10.41 -26.59
CA PHE A 408 -20.64 -10.42 -27.18
C PHE A 408 -20.64 -9.76 -28.57
N CYS A 409 -20.08 -8.56 -28.70
CA CYS A 409 -20.01 -7.85 -29.97
C CYS A 409 -19.16 -8.59 -31.02
N ALA A 410 -18.05 -9.21 -30.63
CA ALA A 410 -17.25 -10.05 -31.52
C ALA A 410 -18.08 -11.21 -32.10
N THR A 411 -18.85 -11.89 -31.25
CA THR A 411 -19.75 -12.97 -31.66
C THR A 411 -20.84 -12.48 -32.61
N ALA A 412 -21.44 -11.32 -32.31
CA ALA A 412 -22.49 -10.73 -33.14
C ALA A 412 -21.97 -10.33 -34.54
N TRP A 413 -20.80 -9.68 -34.60
CA TRP A 413 -20.16 -9.32 -35.88
C TRP A 413 -19.77 -10.54 -36.69
N LEU A 414 -19.24 -11.57 -36.05
CA LEU A 414 -18.91 -12.84 -36.70
C LEU A 414 -20.16 -13.49 -37.32
N LEU A 415 -21.26 -13.56 -36.55
CA LEU A 415 -22.51 -14.15 -37.02
C LEU A 415 -23.10 -13.35 -38.19
N ALA A 416 -23.11 -12.01 -38.10
CA ALA A 416 -23.58 -11.14 -39.17
C ALA A 416 -22.74 -11.29 -40.46
N ALA A 417 -21.41 -11.37 -40.33
CA ALA A 417 -20.53 -11.61 -41.45
C ALA A 417 -20.79 -12.98 -42.09
N THR A 418 -20.91 -14.04 -41.28
CA THR A 418 -21.20 -15.40 -41.73
C THR A 418 -22.54 -15.49 -42.46
N LEU A 419 -23.60 -14.89 -41.90
CA LEU A 419 -24.92 -14.84 -42.53
C LEU A 419 -24.87 -14.13 -43.88
N ARG A 420 -24.20 -12.98 -43.97
CA ARG A 420 -24.08 -12.23 -45.22
C ARG A 420 -23.31 -13.00 -46.28
N SER A 421 -22.19 -13.62 -45.93
CA SER A 421 -21.43 -14.48 -46.86
C SER A 421 -22.24 -15.69 -47.32
N THR A 422 -23.03 -16.30 -46.42
CA THR A 422 -23.91 -17.43 -46.75
C THR A 422 -25.01 -17.02 -47.73
N ILE A 423 -25.65 -15.86 -47.51
CA ILE A 423 -26.67 -15.33 -48.43
C ILE A 423 -26.06 -15.01 -49.80
N ALA A 424 -24.87 -14.40 -49.83
CA ALA A 424 -24.19 -14.09 -51.08
C ALA A 424 -23.85 -15.36 -51.88
N TYR A 425 -23.35 -16.40 -51.21
CA TYR A 425 -23.07 -17.70 -51.80
C TYR A 425 -24.33 -18.38 -52.34
N ALA A 426 -25.43 -18.38 -51.57
CA ALA A 426 -26.70 -18.98 -51.97
C ALA A 426 -27.37 -18.26 -53.16
N GLN A 427 -27.18 -16.94 -53.29
CA GLN A 427 -27.73 -16.15 -54.38
C GLN A 427 -26.91 -16.23 -55.68
N GLY A 428 -25.82 -17.02 -55.71
CA GLY A 428 -24.92 -17.07 -56.86
C GLY A 428 -24.23 -15.73 -57.17
N ARG A 429 -24.27 -14.77 -56.23
CA ARG A 429 -23.45 -13.56 -56.31
C ARG A 429 -22.00 -14.00 -56.10
N ALA A 430 -21.04 -13.27 -56.66
CA ALA A 430 -19.61 -13.52 -56.45
C ALA A 430 -19.21 -13.31 -54.97
N SER A 431 -19.63 -14.23 -54.10
CA SER A 431 -19.07 -14.44 -52.78
C SER A 431 -17.64 -14.89 -53.03
N ARG A 432 -16.67 -14.06 -52.63
CA ARG A 432 -15.26 -14.46 -52.67
C ARG A 432 -15.01 -15.66 -51.74
N ASP A 433 -15.81 -15.83 -50.69
CA ASP A 433 -15.65 -16.90 -49.71
C ASP A 433 -15.99 -18.28 -50.31
N SER A 434 -15.05 -19.22 -50.16
CA SER A 434 -15.20 -20.64 -50.48
C SER A 434 -16.13 -21.37 -49.51
N LEU A 435 -16.59 -22.56 -49.91
CA LEU A 435 -17.37 -23.44 -49.04
C LEU A 435 -16.63 -23.76 -47.72
N ALA A 436 -15.30 -23.91 -47.78
CA ALA A 436 -14.47 -24.14 -46.60
C ALA A 436 -14.51 -22.94 -45.64
N THR A 437 -14.40 -21.71 -46.14
CA THR A 437 -14.52 -20.48 -45.34
C THR A 437 -15.89 -20.34 -44.70
N LEU A 438 -16.97 -20.74 -45.40
CA LEU A 438 -18.33 -20.73 -44.85
C LEU A 438 -18.52 -21.77 -43.74
N VAL A 439 -18.11 -23.02 -43.96
CA VAL A 439 -18.23 -24.10 -42.96
C VAL A 439 -17.45 -23.74 -41.70
N THR A 440 -16.21 -23.27 -41.84
CA THR A 440 -15.38 -22.84 -40.71
C THR A 440 -15.98 -21.65 -39.97
N SER A 441 -16.57 -20.68 -40.69
CA SER A 441 -17.25 -19.54 -40.08
C SER A 441 -18.50 -19.94 -39.29
N TRP A 442 -19.29 -20.91 -39.75
CA TRP A 442 -20.45 -21.43 -39.02
C TRP A 442 -20.05 -22.24 -37.78
N LEU A 443 -19.05 -23.11 -37.89
CA LEU A 443 -18.50 -23.84 -36.73
C LEU A 443 -18.01 -22.87 -35.65
N LEU A 444 -17.26 -21.84 -36.07
CA LEU A 444 -16.76 -20.80 -35.16
C LEU A 444 -17.90 -19.97 -34.56
N SER A 445 -18.91 -19.61 -35.35
CA SER A 445 -20.08 -18.85 -34.87
C SER A 445 -20.86 -19.64 -33.83
N ALA A 446 -21.11 -20.93 -34.07
CA ALA A 446 -21.77 -21.82 -33.11
C ALA A 446 -20.96 -21.93 -31.81
N LEU A 447 -19.64 -22.05 -31.92
CA LEU A 447 -18.73 -22.12 -30.79
C LEU A 447 -18.76 -20.87 -29.91
N CYS A 448 -18.63 -19.69 -30.54
CA CYS A 448 -18.70 -18.41 -29.86
C CYS A 448 -20.09 -18.16 -29.23
N ALA A 449 -21.17 -18.52 -29.94
CA ALA A 449 -22.52 -18.44 -29.40
C ALA A 449 -22.70 -19.32 -28.15
N ALA A 450 -22.20 -20.55 -28.18
CA ALA A 450 -22.21 -21.43 -27.01
C ALA A 450 -21.43 -20.82 -25.83
N MET A 451 -20.25 -20.25 -26.08
CA MET A 451 -19.47 -19.55 -25.04
C MET A 451 -20.24 -18.37 -24.44
N VAL A 452 -20.94 -17.57 -25.26
CA VAL A 452 -21.78 -16.46 -24.80
C VAL A 452 -22.96 -16.95 -23.95
N VAL A 453 -23.65 -18.01 -24.39
CA VAL A 453 -24.78 -18.60 -23.63
C VAL A 453 -24.33 -19.09 -22.26
N PHE A 454 -23.22 -19.82 -22.20
CA PHE A 454 -22.68 -20.32 -20.93
C PHE A 454 -22.15 -19.19 -20.04
N ALA A 455 -21.74 -18.07 -20.62
CA ALA A 455 -21.32 -16.88 -19.88
C ALA A 455 -22.49 -16.08 -19.28
N LEU A 456 -23.73 -16.31 -19.70
CA LEU A 456 -24.90 -15.60 -19.17
C LEU A 456 -25.01 -15.82 -17.64
N PRO A 457 -25.22 -14.76 -16.83
CA PRO A 457 -25.11 -14.84 -15.37
C PRO A 457 -25.98 -15.94 -14.73
N GLY A 458 -27.20 -16.16 -15.24
CA GLY A 458 -28.09 -17.19 -14.75
C GLY A 458 -27.59 -18.61 -15.05
N PHE A 459 -27.09 -18.83 -16.27
CA PHE A 459 -26.59 -20.13 -16.70
C PHE A 459 -25.26 -20.46 -16.03
N ARG A 460 -24.33 -19.51 -16.04
CA ARG A 460 -23.02 -19.62 -15.40
C ARG A 460 -23.09 -20.00 -13.93
N LYS A 461 -24.04 -19.43 -13.19
CA LYS A 461 -24.23 -19.73 -11.76
C LYS A 461 -24.68 -21.15 -11.51
N ARG A 462 -25.54 -21.71 -12.37
CA ARG A 462 -26.01 -23.10 -12.25
C ARG A 462 -24.97 -24.10 -12.75
N HIS A 463 -24.23 -23.76 -13.79
CA HIS A 463 -23.32 -24.66 -14.49
C HIS A 463 -21.86 -24.18 -14.47
N HIS A 464 -21.38 -23.72 -13.31
CA HIS A 464 -20.07 -23.08 -13.18
C HIS A 464 -18.92 -23.95 -13.72
N ASN A 465 -18.85 -25.22 -13.33
CA ASN A 465 -17.80 -26.15 -13.77
C ASN A 465 -17.85 -26.39 -15.29
N ALA A 466 -19.05 -26.47 -15.87
CA ALA A 466 -19.21 -26.64 -17.31
C ALA A 466 -18.77 -25.38 -18.06
N PHE A 467 -19.14 -24.19 -17.56
CA PHE A 467 -18.66 -22.92 -18.08
C PHE A 467 -17.13 -22.84 -18.06
N GLU A 468 -16.48 -23.18 -16.94
CA GLU A 468 -15.01 -23.11 -16.86
C GLU A 468 -14.32 -24.05 -17.86
N ARG A 469 -14.81 -25.29 -17.98
CA ARG A 469 -14.27 -26.27 -18.95
C ARG A 469 -14.49 -25.81 -20.38
N LEU A 470 -15.73 -25.39 -20.70
CA LEU A 470 -16.14 -24.97 -22.03
C LEU A 470 -15.36 -23.73 -22.46
N HIS A 471 -15.31 -22.69 -21.63
CA HIS A 471 -14.63 -21.45 -21.96
C HIS A 471 -13.10 -21.63 -22.11
N ARG A 472 -12.49 -22.57 -21.37
CA ARG A 472 -11.05 -22.85 -21.45
C ARG A 472 -10.67 -23.70 -22.67
N PHE A 473 -11.37 -24.81 -22.89
CA PHE A 473 -11.04 -25.74 -23.98
C PHE A 473 -11.52 -25.21 -25.32
N LEU A 474 -12.78 -24.77 -25.39
CA LEU A 474 -13.33 -24.19 -26.62
C LEU A 474 -12.68 -22.84 -26.96
N GLY A 475 -12.06 -22.15 -26.00
CA GLY A 475 -11.26 -20.97 -26.30
C GLY A 475 -10.09 -21.25 -27.25
N TRP A 476 -9.33 -22.33 -27.03
CA TRP A 476 -8.24 -22.72 -27.93
C TRP A 476 -8.75 -23.24 -29.28
N THR A 477 -9.82 -24.02 -29.26
CA THR A 477 -10.50 -24.45 -30.49
C THR A 477 -10.99 -23.25 -31.30
N ALA A 478 -11.56 -22.23 -30.64
CA ALA A 478 -12.01 -21.01 -31.29
C ALA A 478 -10.83 -20.25 -31.91
N VAL A 479 -9.71 -20.10 -31.19
CA VAL A 479 -8.51 -19.45 -31.74
C VAL A 479 -7.99 -20.18 -32.98
N ALA A 480 -7.94 -21.51 -32.96
CA ALA A 480 -7.53 -22.30 -34.12
C ALA A 480 -8.47 -22.11 -35.32
N LEU A 481 -9.79 -22.11 -35.08
CA LEU A 481 -10.79 -21.84 -36.10
C LEU A 481 -10.77 -20.39 -36.61
N PHE A 482 -10.44 -19.40 -35.75
CA PHE A 482 -10.20 -18.02 -36.18
C PHE A 482 -9.00 -17.95 -37.12
N TRP A 483 -7.92 -18.70 -36.87
CA TRP A 483 -6.76 -18.75 -37.76
C TRP A 483 -7.12 -19.37 -39.09
N LEU A 484 -7.76 -20.53 -39.07
CA LEU A 484 -8.22 -21.23 -40.28
C LEU A 484 -9.10 -20.30 -41.12
N ARG A 485 -10.12 -19.69 -40.50
CA ARG A 485 -11.02 -18.73 -41.17
C ARG A 485 -10.28 -17.52 -41.74
N THR A 486 -9.34 -16.94 -40.98
CA THR A 486 -8.61 -15.74 -41.42
C THR A 486 -7.72 -16.04 -42.62
N VAL A 487 -7.01 -17.17 -42.59
CA VAL A 487 -6.15 -17.60 -43.70
C VAL A 487 -7.00 -17.96 -44.92
N SER A 488 -8.06 -18.75 -44.76
CA SER A 488 -8.94 -19.11 -45.87
C SER A 488 -9.63 -17.90 -46.49
N SER A 489 -10.10 -16.94 -45.67
CA SER A 489 -10.72 -15.71 -46.18
C SER A 489 -9.74 -14.81 -46.95
N VAL A 490 -8.47 -14.74 -46.53
CA VAL A 490 -7.43 -14.02 -47.30
C VAL A 490 -7.08 -14.74 -48.58
N PHE A 491 -6.97 -16.08 -48.54
CA PHE A 491 -6.74 -16.89 -49.73
C PHE A 491 -7.84 -16.69 -50.77
N ASP A 492 -9.09 -16.75 -50.33
CA ASP A 492 -10.31 -16.55 -51.13
C ASP A 492 -10.42 -15.14 -51.73
N SER A 493 -9.88 -14.13 -51.05
CA SER A 493 -9.92 -12.74 -51.51
C SER A 493 -8.73 -12.32 -52.38
N THR A 494 -7.66 -13.12 -52.40
CA THR A 494 -6.42 -12.83 -53.13
C THR A 494 -6.59 -13.21 -54.61
N PRO A 495 -6.32 -12.29 -55.56
CA PRO A 495 -6.41 -12.59 -56.99
C PRO A 495 -5.45 -13.72 -57.42
N PRO A 496 -5.80 -14.51 -58.45
CA PRO A 496 -4.92 -15.55 -58.99
C PRO A 496 -3.56 -14.96 -59.40
N GLY A 497 -2.47 -15.56 -58.92
CA GLY A 497 -1.09 -15.14 -59.22
C GLY A 497 -0.51 -14.07 -58.30
N ALA A 498 -1.29 -13.51 -57.36
CA ALA A 498 -0.76 -12.62 -56.33
C ALA A 498 -0.14 -13.40 -55.16
N ASP A 499 0.87 -12.80 -54.50
CA ASP A 499 1.54 -13.40 -53.34
C ASP A 499 0.63 -13.42 -52.10
N ILE A 500 0.18 -14.61 -51.74
CA ILE A 500 -0.69 -14.86 -50.57
C ILE A 500 0.02 -14.47 -49.25
N GLY A 501 1.34 -14.65 -49.16
CA GLY A 501 2.11 -14.26 -47.99
C GLY A 501 2.07 -12.75 -47.76
N LEU A 502 2.25 -11.98 -48.83
CA LEU A 502 2.12 -10.53 -48.78
C LEU A 502 0.69 -10.08 -48.46
N ALA A 503 -0.33 -10.78 -49.00
CA ALA A 503 -1.73 -10.50 -48.70
C ALA A 503 -2.07 -10.75 -47.21
N LEU A 504 -1.55 -11.83 -46.61
CA LEU A 504 -1.71 -12.12 -45.18
C LEU A 504 -1.07 -11.04 -44.30
N VAL A 505 0.18 -10.65 -44.59
CA VAL A 505 0.90 -9.62 -43.84
C VAL A 505 0.23 -8.25 -43.94
N ARG A 506 -0.45 -7.95 -45.04
CA ARG A 506 -1.23 -6.71 -45.20
C ARG A 506 -2.58 -6.74 -44.50
N SER A 507 -3.08 -7.91 -44.10
CA SER A 507 -4.38 -8.05 -43.45
C SER A 507 -4.34 -7.60 -41.98
N PRO A 508 -5.16 -6.60 -41.57
CA PRO A 508 -5.25 -6.21 -40.17
C PRO A 508 -5.75 -7.35 -39.27
N GLY A 509 -6.65 -8.20 -39.80
CA GLY A 509 -7.19 -9.36 -39.10
C GLY A 509 -6.11 -10.36 -38.69
N PHE A 510 -5.12 -10.57 -39.56
CA PHE A 510 -3.98 -11.46 -39.31
C PHE A 510 -3.17 -11.01 -38.09
N TRP A 511 -2.79 -9.73 -38.04
CA TRP A 511 -2.01 -9.19 -36.92
C TRP A 511 -2.81 -9.09 -35.62
N MET A 512 -4.09 -8.71 -35.69
CA MET A 512 -4.97 -8.70 -34.52
C MET A 512 -5.12 -10.11 -33.92
N LEU A 513 -5.30 -11.12 -34.77
CA LEU A 513 -5.37 -12.50 -34.31
C LEU A 513 -4.03 -13.00 -33.76
N GLY A 514 -2.91 -12.61 -34.38
CA GLY A 514 -1.56 -12.79 -33.83
C GLY A 514 -1.45 -12.24 -32.41
N LEU A 515 -1.84 -10.99 -32.21
CA LEU A 515 -1.83 -10.33 -30.90
C LEU A 515 -2.71 -11.05 -29.89
N ALA A 516 -3.94 -11.44 -30.25
CA ALA A 516 -4.84 -12.20 -29.38
C ALA A 516 -4.25 -13.57 -29.01
N THR A 517 -3.63 -14.26 -29.97
CA THR A 517 -3.01 -15.58 -29.77
C THR A 517 -1.81 -15.49 -28.86
N CYS A 518 -0.87 -14.59 -29.14
CA CYS A 518 0.30 -14.33 -28.29
C CYS A 518 -0.14 -13.91 -26.87
N SER A 519 -1.19 -13.11 -26.77
CA SER A 519 -1.78 -12.70 -25.50
C SER A 519 -2.28 -13.91 -24.68
N ILE A 520 -3.04 -14.83 -25.27
CA ILE A 520 -3.53 -16.04 -24.57
C ILE A 520 -2.35 -16.97 -24.20
N ALA A 521 -1.43 -17.17 -25.14
CA ALA A 521 -0.26 -18.03 -24.97
C ALA A 521 0.71 -17.49 -23.92
N SER A 522 0.81 -16.17 -23.74
CA SER A 522 1.76 -15.53 -22.82
C SER A 522 1.70 -16.11 -21.41
N SER A 523 0.50 -16.38 -20.89
CA SER A 523 0.33 -16.95 -19.55
C SER A 523 0.99 -18.34 -19.44
N TRP A 524 0.95 -19.15 -20.50
CA TRP A 524 1.52 -20.50 -20.55
C TRP A 524 3.03 -20.51 -20.71
N LEU A 525 3.63 -19.46 -21.31
CA LEU A 525 5.08 -19.30 -21.36
C LEU A 525 5.71 -19.14 -19.97
N PHE A 526 4.92 -18.71 -18.98
CA PHE A 526 5.34 -18.61 -17.57
C PHE A 526 4.82 -19.76 -16.71
N LEU A 527 4.37 -20.87 -17.31
CA LEU A 527 3.96 -22.06 -16.59
C LEU A 527 5.21 -22.73 -15.99
N ARG A 528 5.23 -22.88 -14.66
CA ARG A 528 6.32 -23.56 -13.96
C ARG A 528 5.79 -24.37 -12.80
N ARG A 529 6.45 -25.50 -12.54
CA ARG A 529 6.24 -26.28 -11.31
C ARG A 529 7.19 -25.74 -10.25
N VAL A 530 6.66 -25.29 -9.13
CA VAL A 530 7.43 -24.69 -8.04
C VAL A 530 7.31 -25.55 -6.77
N PRO A 531 8.39 -25.67 -5.98
CA PRO A 531 8.32 -26.30 -4.67
C PRO A 531 7.42 -25.48 -3.75
N VAL A 532 6.75 -26.18 -2.84
CA VAL A 532 5.82 -25.60 -1.88
C VAL A 532 6.16 -26.16 -0.51
N ASP A 533 6.42 -25.25 0.43
CA ASP A 533 6.48 -25.60 1.85
C ASP A 533 5.08 -25.43 2.44
N ALA A 534 4.48 -26.52 2.90
CA ALA A 534 3.08 -26.57 3.29
C ALA A 534 2.97 -26.76 4.81
N VAL A 535 2.38 -25.78 5.49
CA VAL A 535 2.24 -25.72 6.94
C VAL A 535 0.76 -25.84 7.31
N PRO A 536 0.31 -27.00 7.83
CA PRO A 536 -1.06 -27.17 8.33
C PRO A 536 -1.34 -26.20 9.48
N LEU A 537 -2.45 -25.46 9.40
CA LEU A 537 -2.88 -24.56 10.49
C LEU A 537 -4.01 -25.19 11.31
N SER A 538 -4.92 -25.91 10.65
CA SER A 538 -6.06 -26.63 11.25
C SER A 538 -6.64 -27.64 10.26
N ASP A 539 -7.67 -28.39 10.66
CA ASP A 539 -8.48 -29.24 9.75
C ASP A 539 -9.24 -28.44 8.67
N HIS A 540 -9.27 -27.11 8.80
CA HIS A 540 -9.98 -26.21 7.89
C HIS A 540 -9.05 -25.33 7.04
N ALA A 541 -7.79 -25.13 7.43
CA ALA A 541 -6.88 -24.21 6.76
C ALA A 541 -5.44 -24.74 6.70
N ILE A 542 -4.79 -24.49 5.56
CA ILE A 542 -3.37 -24.76 5.34
C ILE A 542 -2.69 -23.51 4.76
N GLN A 543 -1.47 -23.26 5.19
CA GLN A 543 -0.60 -22.24 4.61
C GLN A 543 0.38 -22.88 3.61
N LEU A 544 0.52 -22.27 2.43
CA LEU A 544 1.44 -22.71 1.39
C LEU A 544 2.48 -21.60 1.13
N ASN A 545 3.75 -21.88 1.38
CA ASN A 545 4.88 -20.96 1.24
C ASN A 545 5.62 -21.21 -0.09
N PHE A 546 6.02 -20.12 -0.75
CA PHE A 546 6.71 -20.12 -2.04
C PHE A 546 7.93 -19.20 -2.00
N GLY A 547 9.14 -19.75 -2.19
CA GLY A 547 10.41 -19.02 -2.02
C GLY A 547 11.03 -18.38 -3.28
N TYR A 548 10.29 -18.26 -4.39
CA TYR A 548 10.90 -17.89 -5.69
C TYR A 548 10.66 -16.44 -6.14
N THR A 549 9.75 -15.70 -5.49
CA THR A 549 9.46 -14.30 -5.81
C THR A 549 8.73 -13.61 -4.67
N VAL A 550 8.85 -12.28 -4.56
CA VAL A 550 8.09 -11.48 -3.60
C VAL A 550 7.09 -10.60 -4.37
N PRO A 551 5.80 -10.95 -4.37
CA PRO A 551 4.78 -10.21 -5.07
C PRO A 551 4.45 -8.90 -4.34
N VAL A 552 3.77 -8.02 -5.06
CA VAL A 552 3.31 -6.76 -4.50
C VAL A 552 2.10 -6.99 -3.59
N ASN A 553 1.99 -6.26 -2.48
CA ASN A 553 0.83 -6.39 -1.61
C ASN A 553 -0.50 -6.09 -2.35
N GLY A 554 -1.52 -6.92 -2.08
CA GLY A 554 -2.81 -6.87 -2.73
C GLY A 554 -2.88 -7.60 -4.07
N THR A 555 -1.95 -8.53 -4.36
CA THR A 555 -2.03 -9.41 -5.53
C THR A 555 -2.57 -10.81 -5.19
N PHE A 556 -2.88 -11.58 -6.23
CA PHE A 556 -3.20 -13.00 -6.14
C PHE A 556 -2.40 -13.79 -7.17
N THR A 557 -2.23 -15.08 -6.94
CA THR A 557 -1.60 -16.02 -7.87
C THR A 557 -2.53 -17.18 -8.17
N ARG A 558 -2.29 -17.85 -9.30
CA ARG A 558 -3.06 -19.03 -9.72
C ARG A 558 -2.21 -20.28 -9.56
N VAL A 559 -2.75 -21.26 -8.84
CA VAL A 559 -2.10 -22.55 -8.57
C VAL A 559 -2.92 -23.70 -9.14
N SER A 560 -2.26 -24.80 -9.48
CA SER A 560 -2.90 -26.01 -9.98
C SER A 560 -2.11 -27.26 -9.61
N THR A 561 -2.81 -28.38 -9.41
CA THR A 561 -2.18 -29.71 -9.41
C THR A 561 -2.20 -30.35 -10.81
N ARG A 562 -3.19 -29.98 -11.63
CA ARG A 562 -3.43 -30.50 -12.99
C ARG A 562 -3.65 -29.31 -13.94
N PRO A 563 -2.59 -28.69 -14.50
CA PRO A 563 -2.66 -27.39 -15.17
C PRO A 563 -3.56 -27.36 -16.42
N LEU A 564 -3.84 -28.53 -17.02
CA LEU A 564 -4.78 -28.64 -18.14
C LEU A 564 -6.24 -28.68 -17.70
N LEU A 565 -6.54 -29.07 -16.46
CA LEU A 565 -7.89 -29.37 -15.99
C LEU A 565 -8.44 -28.33 -15.00
N GLU A 566 -7.61 -27.80 -14.10
CA GLU A 566 -8.07 -26.95 -12.99
C GLU A 566 -7.09 -25.80 -12.72
N TRP A 567 -7.61 -24.69 -12.20
CA TRP A 567 -6.80 -23.55 -11.74
C TRP A 567 -7.53 -22.86 -10.59
N HIS A 568 -6.83 -22.56 -9.51
CA HIS A 568 -7.39 -21.93 -8.32
C HIS A 568 -6.63 -20.64 -7.99
N SER A 569 -7.36 -19.56 -7.71
CA SER A 569 -6.76 -18.25 -7.43
C SER A 569 -6.75 -17.99 -5.93
N PHE A 570 -5.57 -17.68 -5.38
CA PHE A 570 -5.41 -17.33 -3.97
C PHE A 570 -4.62 -16.03 -3.85
N ALA A 571 -5.03 -15.19 -2.92
CA ALA A 571 -4.34 -13.94 -2.63
C ALA A 571 -2.96 -14.22 -2.00
N THR A 572 -1.97 -13.44 -2.42
CA THR A 572 -0.59 -13.58 -1.96
C THR A 572 -0.35 -12.75 -0.72
N ILE A 573 0.31 -13.34 0.27
CA ILE A 573 0.81 -12.67 1.46
C ILE A 573 2.32 -12.49 1.27
N PRO A 574 2.83 -11.29 0.99
CA PRO A 574 4.24 -11.09 0.68
C PRO A 574 5.13 -11.27 1.92
N ILE A 575 6.23 -12.01 1.77
CA ILE A 575 7.22 -12.31 2.81
C ILE A 575 8.59 -11.81 2.31
N PRO A 576 8.87 -10.50 2.41
CA PRO A 576 10.09 -9.91 1.84
C PRO A 576 11.37 -10.22 2.65
N GLN A 577 11.21 -10.67 3.89
CA GLN A 577 12.29 -11.15 4.76
C GLN A 577 11.82 -12.44 5.45
N PRO A 578 12.72 -13.40 5.70
CA PRO A 578 12.41 -14.55 6.53
C PRO A 578 11.85 -14.08 7.87
N CYS A 579 10.74 -14.68 8.30
CA CYS A 579 10.12 -14.42 9.59
C CYS A 579 9.80 -15.79 10.22
N GLY A 580 9.51 -15.86 11.52
CA GLY A 580 9.31 -17.14 12.24
C GLY A 580 8.24 -18.09 11.66
N ILE A 581 7.51 -17.68 10.62
CA ILE A 581 6.50 -18.45 9.88
C ILE A 581 7.05 -19.02 8.54
N ALA A 582 8.12 -18.46 7.98
CA ALA A 582 8.70 -18.88 6.69
C ALA A 582 10.22 -18.68 6.66
N THR A 583 10.94 -19.74 6.25
CA THR A 583 12.41 -19.81 6.21
C THR A 583 13.03 -18.94 5.12
N ASP A 584 12.31 -18.71 4.01
CA ASP A 584 12.84 -18.04 2.81
C ASP A 584 12.02 -16.81 2.39
N ARG A 585 12.68 -15.90 1.67
CA ARG A 585 12.00 -14.75 1.04
C ARG A 585 11.04 -15.25 -0.03
N GLY A 586 9.82 -14.71 -0.04
CA GLY A 586 8.80 -15.23 -0.93
C GLY A 586 7.40 -14.65 -0.74
N TYR A 587 6.42 -15.53 -0.86
CA TYR A 587 5.04 -15.26 -0.42
C TYR A 587 4.38 -16.52 0.11
N SER A 588 3.34 -16.34 0.91
CA SER A 588 2.46 -17.42 1.32
C SER A 588 1.04 -17.25 0.78
N LEU A 589 0.30 -18.36 0.75
CA LEU A 589 -1.13 -18.43 0.44
C LEU A 589 -1.83 -19.11 1.60
N ILE A 590 -3.04 -18.66 1.93
CA ILE A 590 -3.93 -19.41 2.82
C ILE A 590 -5.00 -20.09 1.99
N VAL A 591 -5.07 -21.41 2.13
CA VAL A 591 -6.08 -22.25 1.50
C VAL A 591 -7.02 -22.74 2.60
N SER A 592 -8.26 -22.25 2.57
CA SER A 592 -9.33 -22.70 3.47
C SER A 592 -10.24 -23.70 2.77
N ASN A 593 -10.84 -24.60 3.55
CA ASN A 593 -11.73 -25.64 3.05
C ASN A 593 -13.03 -25.02 2.48
N ALA A 594 -13.15 -25.00 1.16
CA ALA A 594 -14.29 -24.48 0.42
C ALA A 594 -14.80 -25.43 -0.68
N GLY A 595 -14.11 -26.56 -0.91
CA GLY A 595 -14.45 -27.53 -1.95
C GLY A 595 -13.40 -28.64 -2.08
N ASP A 596 -13.65 -29.58 -2.99
CA ASP A 596 -12.88 -30.83 -3.12
C ASP A 596 -11.37 -30.61 -3.28
N TRP A 597 -10.98 -29.65 -4.12
CA TRP A 597 -9.58 -29.30 -4.33
C TRP A 597 -8.90 -28.80 -3.05
N THR A 598 -9.52 -27.82 -2.38
CA THR A 598 -8.99 -27.24 -1.14
C THR A 598 -8.94 -28.27 -0.01
N LYS A 599 -9.96 -29.14 0.08
CA LYS A 599 -10.03 -30.22 1.07
C LYS A 599 -8.93 -31.24 0.87
N ARG A 600 -8.63 -31.58 -0.39
CA ARG A 600 -7.49 -32.45 -0.76
C ARG A 600 -6.16 -31.78 -0.43
N CYS A 601 -6.01 -30.49 -0.74
CA CYS A 601 -4.81 -29.73 -0.44
C CYS A 601 -4.51 -29.67 1.06
N ILE A 602 -5.53 -29.59 1.92
CA ILE A 602 -5.38 -29.61 3.38
C ILE A 602 -5.05 -31.03 3.89
N ARG A 603 -5.78 -32.06 3.45
CA ARG A 603 -5.59 -33.45 3.92
C ARG A 603 -4.32 -34.11 3.41
N SER A 604 -3.86 -33.70 2.24
CA SER A 604 -2.67 -34.23 1.58
C SER A 604 -1.88 -33.06 1.00
N PRO A 605 -1.08 -32.38 1.86
CA PRO A 605 -0.32 -31.20 1.47
C PRO A 605 0.60 -31.45 0.27
N PRO A 606 0.54 -30.63 -0.79
CA PRO A 606 1.39 -30.81 -1.95
C PRO A 606 2.82 -30.32 -1.68
N SER A 607 3.82 -31.09 -2.11
CA SER A 607 5.23 -30.66 -2.09
C SER A 607 5.61 -29.72 -3.25
N SER A 608 4.78 -29.67 -4.29
CA SER A 608 4.95 -28.80 -5.44
C SER A 608 3.62 -28.48 -6.11
N LEU A 609 3.52 -27.29 -6.68
CA LEU A 609 2.33 -26.84 -7.41
C LEU A 609 2.73 -26.19 -8.73
N TRP A 610 1.84 -26.25 -9.71
CA TRP A 610 1.97 -25.47 -10.93
C TRP A 610 1.49 -24.05 -10.69
N VAL A 611 2.32 -23.08 -11.06
CA VAL A 611 1.96 -21.65 -11.08
C VAL A 611 2.02 -21.16 -12.52
N ARG A 612 1.07 -20.30 -12.89
CA ARG A 612 0.97 -19.70 -14.23
C ARG A 612 0.88 -18.19 -14.14
N GLY A 613 1.55 -17.51 -15.06
CA GLY A 613 1.46 -16.07 -15.23
C GLY A 613 2.17 -15.28 -14.13
N LEU A 614 1.78 -14.02 -14.00
CA LEU A 614 2.33 -13.08 -13.02
C LEU A 614 1.37 -12.92 -11.84
N PRO A 615 1.87 -12.70 -10.61
CA PRO A 615 1.02 -12.23 -9.52
C PRO A 615 0.22 -11.00 -9.97
N THR A 616 -1.11 -11.09 -9.86
CA THR A 616 -2.04 -10.13 -10.47
C THR A 616 -2.72 -9.30 -9.41
N CYS A 617 -2.84 -7.99 -9.60
CA CYS A 617 -3.47 -7.08 -8.65
C CYS A 617 -4.95 -7.43 -8.43
N GLY A 618 -5.36 -7.45 -7.16
CA GLY A 618 -6.74 -7.68 -6.73
C GLY A 618 -7.29 -6.49 -5.95
N VAL A 619 -8.49 -6.67 -5.38
CA VAL A 619 -9.24 -5.59 -4.72
C VAL A 619 -8.45 -4.91 -3.60
N MET A 620 -7.62 -5.66 -2.85
CA MET A 620 -6.84 -5.10 -1.74
C MET A 620 -5.81 -4.08 -2.19
N ARG A 621 -5.43 -4.06 -3.48
CA ARG A 621 -4.51 -3.05 -4.01
C ARG A 621 -5.07 -1.62 -3.88
N ILE A 622 -6.40 -1.46 -3.90
CA ILE A 622 -7.05 -0.15 -3.86
C ILE A 622 -6.93 0.54 -2.49
N THR A 623 -6.56 -0.16 -1.42
CA THR A 623 -6.37 0.46 -0.09
C THR A 623 -5.29 1.53 -0.12
N THR A 624 -4.32 1.41 -1.03
CA THR A 624 -3.26 2.40 -1.26
C THR A 624 -3.79 3.79 -1.60
N LEU A 625 -5.00 3.89 -2.17
CA LEU A 625 -5.67 5.13 -2.56
C LEU A 625 -6.24 5.92 -1.38
N PHE A 626 -6.28 5.36 -0.18
CA PHE A 626 -7.01 5.96 0.95
C PHE A 626 -6.09 6.22 2.14
N ASN A 627 -6.41 7.29 2.89
CA ASN A 627 -5.71 7.67 4.12
C ASN A 627 -6.17 6.83 5.32
N ARG A 628 -7.42 6.36 5.33
CA ARG A 628 -7.99 5.52 6.40
C ARG A 628 -8.97 4.53 5.78
N VAL A 629 -8.82 3.25 6.08
CA VAL A 629 -9.69 2.20 5.54
C VAL A 629 -10.26 1.31 6.64
N LEU A 630 -11.53 0.94 6.48
CA LEU A 630 -12.12 -0.17 7.21
C LEU A 630 -12.07 -1.40 6.31
N ILE A 631 -11.46 -2.48 6.78
CA ILE A 631 -11.48 -3.76 6.08
C ILE A 631 -12.43 -4.72 6.79
N MET A 632 -13.19 -5.49 6.01
CA MET A 632 -14.20 -6.41 6.52
C MET A 632 -14.04 -7.79 5.89
N ALA A 633 -13.98 -8.84 6.70
CA ALA A 633 -13.88 -10.20 6.22
C ALA A 633 -14.94 -11.12 6.83
N THR A 634 -15.34 -12.15 6.09
CA THR A 634 -16.09 -13.28 6.64
C THR A 634 -15.40 -14.60 6.36
N GLY A 635 -15.22 -15.45 7.38
CA GLY A 635 -14.57 -16.75 7.25
C GLY A 635 -13.21 -16.62 6.55
N SER A 636 -13.01 -17.39 5.48
CA SER A 636 -11.77 -17.42 4.68
C SER A 636 -11.47 -16.12 3.93
N GLY A 637 -12.38 -15.15 3.92
CA GLY A 637 -12.14 -13.81 3.38
C GLY A 637 -11.02 -13.04 4.09
N ILE A 638 -10.56 -13.53 5.26
CA ILE A 638 -9.41 -12.97 5.97
C ILE A 638 -8.09 -13.19 5.22
N GLY A 639 -7.92 -14.34 4.56
CA GLY A 639 -6.66 -14.72 3.90
C GLY A 639 -6.17 -13.65 2.91
N PRO A 640 -7.03 -13.19 1.99
CA PRO A 640 -6.67 -12.09 1.09
C PRO A 640 -6.33 -10.75 1.72
N MET A 641 -6.72 -10.52 2.97
CA MET A 641 -6.43 -9.29 3.69
C MET A 641 -5.12 -9.35 4.46
N LEU A 642 -4.59 -10.55 4.74
CA LEU A 642 -3.42 -10.70 5.61
C LEU A 642 -2.17 -9.99 5.09
N GLY A 643 -1.93 -9.97 3.78
CA GLY A 643 -0.84 -9.18 3.21
C GLY A 643 -0.92 -7.69 3.58
N HIS A 644 -2.13 -7.13 3.64
CA HIS A 644 -2.37 -5.75 4.10
C HIS A 644 -2.38 -5.65 5.62
N ILE A 645 -2.91 -6.63 6.36
CA ILE A 645 -2.95 -6.61 7.83
C ILE A 645 -1.53 -6.63 8.40
N SER A 646 -0.66 -7.51 7.91
CA SER A 646 0.73 -7.62 8.39
C SER A 646 1.55 -6.37 8.10
N ARG A 647 1.22 -5.62 7.03
CA ARG A 647 1.87 -4.36 6.66
C ARG A 647 0.85 -3.36 6.10
N PRO A 648 0.10 -2.68 6.97
CA PRO A 648 -0.96 -1.77 6.54
C PRO A 648 -0.37 -0.62 5.72
N SER A 649 -0.95 -0.35 4.55
CA SER A 649 -0.51 0.81 3.75
C SER A 649 -1.00 2.14 4.33
N CYS A 650 -1.98 2.12 5.21
CA CYS A 650 -2.57 3.27 5.89
C CYS A 650 -3.25 2.79 7.19
N PRO A 651 -3.61 3.72 8.11
CA PRO A 651 -4.46 3.42 9.26
C PRO A 651 -5.66 2.56 8.85
N THR A 652 -5.76 1.39 9.48
CA THR A 652 -6.71 0.34 9.10
C THR A 652 -7.46 -0.13 10.34
N GLN A 653 -8.77 -0.30 10.21
CA GLN A 653 -9.61 -0.97 11.19
C GLN A 653 -10.14 -2.27 10.58
N LEU A 654 -10.23 -3.35 11.37
CA LEU A 654 -10.70 -4.66 10.91
C LEU A 654 -12.01 -5.04 11.58
N ILE A 655 -12.96 -5.54 10.78
CA ILE A 655 -14.07 -6.37 11.24
C ILE A 655 -13.91 -7.76 10.61
N TRP A 656 -13.79 -8.79 11.41
CA TRP A 656 -13.72 -10.16 10.93
C TRP A 656 -14.75 -11.03 11.63
N SER A 657 -15.60 -11.69 10.85
CA SER A 657 -16.62 -12.60 11.36
C SER A 657 -16.37 -14.02 10.88
N ALA A 658 -16.16 -14.96 11.81
CA ALA A 658 -15.94 -16.36 11.49
C ALA A 658 -16.45 -17.27 12.63
N PRO A 659 -16.79 -18.54 12.36
CA PRO A 659 -17.12 -19.49 13.42
C PRO A 659 -15.84 -19.95 14.11
N THR A 660 -15.70 -19.78 15.43
CA THR A 660 -14.51 -20.20 16.19
C THR A 660 -13.19 -19.81 15.49
N PRO A 661 -12.90 -18.51 15.32
CA PRO A 661 -11.81 -18.01 14.47
C PRO A 661 -10.44 -18.63 14.77
N GLU A 662 -10.05 -18.70 16.06
CA GLU A 662 -8.78 -19.27 16.48
C GLU A 662 -8.67 -20.76 16.16
N LYS A 663 -9.72 -21.56 16.45
CA LYS A 663 -9.75 -23.00 16.11
C LYS A 663 -9.72 -23.24 14.60
N THR A 664 -10.30 -22.34 13.82
CA THR A 664 -10.47 -22.52 12.37
C THR A 664 -9.24 -22.08 11.57
N PHE A 665 -8.59 -20.99 11.98
CA PHE A 665 -7.50 -20.37 11.22
C PHE A 665 -6.15 -20.47 11.94
N GLY A 666 -6.12 -20.88 13.20
CA GLY A 666 -4.92 -21.06 13.99
C GLY A 666 -4.52 -19.81 14.77
N LYS A 667 -3.78 -20.04 15.86
CA LYS A 667 -3.32 -18.98 16.78
C LYS A 667 -2.36 -17.98 16.12
N SER A 668 -1.50 -18.44 15.20
CA SER A 668 -0.54 -17.57 14.51
C SER A 668 -1.19 -16.41 13.74
N ILE A 669 -2.35 -16.66 13.12
CA ILE A 669 -3.11 -15.63 12.41
C ILE A 669 -3.76 -14.66 13.39
N MET A 670 -4.31 -15.17 14.50
CA MET A 670 -4.88 -14.35 15.56
C MET A 670 -3.80 -13.42 16.15
N ASP A 671 -2.64 -13.97 16.48
CA ASP A 671 -1.50 -13.21 17.02
C ASP A 671 -1.06 -12.13 16.02
N THR A 672 -0.98 -12.45 14.73
CA THR A 672 -0.64 -11.47 13.68
C THR A 672 -1.66 -10.33 13.62
N ILE A 673 -2.94 -10.64 13.72
CA ILE A 673 -4.03 -9.65 13.71
C ILE A 673 -3.94 -8.77 14.95
N HIS A 674 -3.84 -9.35 16.16
CA HIS A 674 -3.78 -8.60 17.40
C HIS A 674 -2.53 -7.73 17.52
N GLN A 675 -1.38 -8.21 17.03
CA GLN A 675 -0.14 -7.44 16.99
C GLN A 675 -0.21 -6.27 15.99
N SER A 676 -0.80 -6.49 14.81
CA SER A 676 -0.82 -5.47 13.76
C SER A 676 -1.98 -4.48 13.90
N LEU A 677 -3.12 -4.94 14.43
CA LEU A 677 -4.38 -4.22 14.54
C LEU A 677 -5.00 -4.52 15.93
N PRO A 678 -4.52 -3.87 17.01
CA PRO A 678 -4.96 -4.18 18.39
C PRO A 678 -6.46 -3.95 18.60
N ASN A 679 -7.05 -3.00 17.85
CA ASN A 679 -8.47 -2.67 17.92
C ASN A 679 -9.34 -3.50 16.97
N ALA A 680 -8.83 -4.60 16.40
CA ALA A 680 -9.59 -5.43 15.48
C ALA A 680 -10.86 -6.03 16.13
N ILE A 681 -12.00 -5.89 15.45
CA ILE A 681 -13.28 -6.46 15.88
C ILE A 681 -13.37 -7.89 15.34
N ILE A 682 -13.16 -8.89 16.20
CA ILE A 682 -13.29 -10.31 15.87
C ILE A 682 -14.63 -10.83 16.42
N HIS A 683 -15.54 -11.20 15.53
CA HIS A 683 -16.89 -11.67 15.84
C HIS A 683 -17.01 -13.18 15.66
N ASP A 684 -17.01 -13.92 16.76
CA ASP A 684 -17.28 -15.37 16.73
C ASP A 684 -18.76 -15.64 16.47
N THR A 685 -19.06 -16.18 15.30
CA THR A 685 -20.45 -16.48 14.90
C THR A 685 -21.08 -17.67 15.62
N LYS A 686 -20.29 -18.56 16.24
CA LYS A 686 -20.84 -19.66 17.04
C LYS A 686 -21.30 -19.19 18.41
N GLU A 687 -20.54 -18.28 19.02
CA GLU A 687 -20.86 -17.74 20.36
C GLU A 687 -21.85 -16.58 20.30
N LYS A 688 -21.64 -15.63 19.38
CA LYS A 688 -22.38 -14.35 19.32
C LYS A 688 -23.45 -14.31 18.22
N GLY A 689 -23.69 -15.41 17.51
CA GLY A 689 -24.60 -15.47 16.37
C GLY A 689 -24.11 -14.69 15.14
N ARG A 690 -24.95 -14.55 14.11
CA ARG A 690 -24.57 -13.86 12.87
C ARG A 690 -24.71 -12.34 13.02
N PRO A 691 -23.65 -11.54 12.76
CA PRO A 691 -23.73 -10.09 12.91
C PRO A 691 -24.45 -9.43 11.74
N ASP A 692 -25.10 -8.28 11.99
CA ASP A 692 -25.46 -7.37 10.90
C ASP A 692 -24.24 -6.57 10.46
N LEU A 693 -23.53 -7.13 9.47
CA LEU A 693 -22.34 -6.51 8.89
C LEU A 693 -22.60 -5.13 8.28
N VAL A 694 -23.84 -4.81 7.87
CA VAL A 694 -24.14 -3.46 7.36
C VAL A 694 -24.14 -2.45 8.51
N LYS A 695 -24.83 -2.78 9.60
CA LYS A 695 -24.91 -1.96 10.82
C LYS A 695 -23.53 -1.78 11.42
N MET A 696 -22.84 -2.89 11.68
CA MET A 696 -21.49 -2.90 12.24
C MET A 696 -20.48 -2.16 11.34
N GLY A 697 -20.53 -2.41 10.03
CA GLY A 697 -19.65 -1.75 9.06
C GLY A 697 -19.89 -0.24 8.97
N TYR A 698 -21.15 0.21 9.02
CA TYR A 698 -21.47 1.64 8.97
C TYR A 698 -21.00 2.37 10.23
N ASN A 699 -21.37 1.86 11.41
CA ASN A 699 -21.04 2.49 12.69
C ASN A 699 -19.51 2.53 12.89
N THR A 700 -18.82 1.44 12.57
CA THR A 700 -17.35 1.38 12.64
C THR A 700 -16.70 2.31 11.61
N ALA A 701 -17.22 2.39 10.38
CA ALA A 701 -16.68 3.30 9.36
C ALA A 701 -16.82 4.76 9.77
N LYS A 702 -17.93 5.12 10.44
CA LYS A 702 -18.17 6.47 10.97
C LYS A 702 -17.25 6.78 12.14
N ALA A 703 -17.21 5.92 13.16
CA ALA A 703 -16.35 6.07 14.33
C ALA A 703 -14.86 6.15 13.93
N PHE A 704 -14.43 5.31 12.99
CA PHE A 704 -13.07 5.30 12.48
C PHE A 704 -12.82 6.36 11.38
N ALA A 705 -13.78 7.22 11.05
CA ALA A 705 -13.69 8.18 9.95
C ALA A 705 -13.06 7.59 8.66
N ALA A 706 -13.50 6.37 8.30
CA ALA A 706 -12.96 5.64 7.17
C ALA A 706 -13.35 6.33 5.85
N GLU A 707 -12.36 6.55 4.97
CA GLU A 707 -12.62 7.12 3.64
C GLU A 707 -13.29 6.09 2.70
N ALA A 708 -13.00 4.81 2.96
CA ALA A 708 -13.44 3.65 2.21
C ALA A 708 -13.56 2.40 3.09
N VAL A 709 -14.50 1.51 2.73
CA VAL A 709 -14.67 0.18 3.29
C VAL A 709 -14.31 -0.86 2.24
N VAL A 710 -13.45 -1.82 2.54
CA VAL A 710 -13.11 -2.93 1.64
C VAL A 710 -13.59 -4.24 2.27
N ILE A 711 -14.51 -4.94 1.62
CA ILE A 711 -15.07 -6.21 2.11
C ILE A 711 -14.68 -7.40 1.23
N ILE A 712 -14.26 -8.49 1.87
CA ILE A 712 -14.06 -9.79 1.24
C ILE A 712 -14.90 -10.83 1.98
N ALA A 713 -15.99 -11.22 1.33
CA ALA A 713 -16.95 -12.20 1.81
C ALA A 713 -17.52 -12.99 0.62
N ASN A 714 -18.41 -13.93 0.88
CA ASN A 714 -19.16 -14.58 -0.20
C ASN A 714 -19.95 -13.55 -1.05
N GLU A 715 -20.28 -13.89 -2.29
CA GLU A 715 -20.91 -12.96 -3.24
C GLU A 715 -22.16 -12.26 -2.68
N LYS A 716 -23.03 -13.03 -1.98
CA LYS A 716 -24.29 -12.52 -1.42
C LYS A 716 -24.06 -11.50 -0.31
N ILE A 717 -23.15 -11.79 0.62
CA ILE A 717 -22.80 -10.89 1.73
C ILE A 717 -22.09 -9.65 1.18
N THR A 718 -21.10 -9.83 0.32
CA THR A 718 -20.37 -8.73 -0.32
C THR A 718 -21.33 -7.76 -1.01
N LYS A 719 -22.29 -8.27 -1.82
CA LYS A 719 -23.32 -7.44 -2.46
C LYS A 719 -24.23 -6.73 -1.45
N LYS A 720 -24.66 -7.42 -0.38
CA LYS A 720 -25.50 -6.84 0.67
C LYS A 720 -24.79 -5.69 1.39
N VAL A 721 -23.54 -5.89 1.79
CA VAL A 721 -22.74 -4.91 2.53
C VAL A 721 -22.37 -3.73 1.65
N VAL A 722 -21.82 -3.96 0.45
CA VAL A 722 -21.47 -2.87 -0.48
C VAL A 722 -22.69 -2.02 -0.81
N TYR A 723 -23.83 -2.64 -1.16
CA TYR A 723 -25.06 -1.90 -1.43
C TYR A 723 -25.57 -1.17 -0.17
N GLY A 724 -25.55 -1.82 0.99
CA GLY A 724 -26.04 -1.26 2.25
C GLY A 724 -25.26 -0.04 2.72
N LEU A 725 -23.95 -0.04 2.50
CA LEU A 725 -23.04 1.06 2.85
C LEU A 725 -23.06 2.19 1.80
N GLU A 726 -22.96 1.86 0.51
CA GLU A 726 -22.95 2.88 -0.55
C GLU A 726 -24.25 3.68 -0.59
N THR A 727 -25.40 3.04 -0.32
CA THR A 727 -26.71 3.72 -0.28
C THR A 727 -26.92 4.60 0.97
N ARG A 728 -25.96 4.57 1.91
CA ARG A 728 -25.90 5.41 3.11
C ARG A 728 -24.70 6.35 3.10
N GLY A 729 -24.06 6.53 1.94
CA GLY A 729 -22.97 7.49 1.75
C GLY A 729 -21.57 6.99 2.17
N ILE A 730 -21.44 5.73 2.59
CA ILE A 730 -20.14 5.12 2.88
C ILE A 730 -19.62 4.43 1.62
N ALA A 731 -18.47 4.86 1.11
CA ALA A 731 -17.87 4.23 -0.06
C ALA A 731 -17.38 2.82 0.29
N ALA A 732 -17.98 1.81 -0.32
CA ALA A 732 -17.65 0.41 -0.07
C ALA A 732 -17.25 -0.30 -1.36
N PHE A 733 -16.24 -1.14 -1.25
CA PHE A 733 -15.64 -1.90 -2.34
C PHE A 733 -15.58 -3.36 -1.91
N GLY A 734 -15.77 -4.27 -2.84
CA GLY A 734 -15.63 -5.68 -2.52
C GLY A 734 -15.19 -6.48 -3.73
N ALA A 735 -14.49 -7.58 -3.45
CA ALA A 735 -14.24 -8.60 -4.46
C ALA A 735 -15.56 -9.31 -4.79
N ILE A 736 -16.40 -8.65 -5.60
CA ILE A 736 -17.43 -9.35 -6.35
C ILE A 736 -16.63 -10.07 -7.41
N TRP A 737 -16.38 -11.37 -7.19
CA TRP A 737 -15.82 -12.24 -8.20
C TRP A 737 -16.82 -12.34 -9.36
N ASP A 738 -16.86 -11.31 -10.20
CA ASP A 738 -17.15 -11.47 -11.62
C ASP A 738 -15.91 -12.13 -12.19
N SER A 739 -15.68 -13.43 -11.89
CA SER A 739 -14.87 -14.24 -12.78
C SER A 739 -15.60 -13.99 -14.10
#